data_AF-A0A026WPM3-F1
#
_entry.id   AF-A0A026WPM3-F1
#
_cell.length_a   1.000
_cell.length_b   1.000
_cell.length_c   1.000
_cell.angle_alpha   90.00
_cell.angle_beta   90.00
_cell.angle_gamma   90.00
#
_symmetry.space_group_name_H-M   'P 1'
#
loop_
_entity.id
_entity.type
_entity.pdbx_description
1 polymer ?
#
loop_
_entity_poly.entity_id
_entity_poly.type
_entity_poly.pdbx_seq_one_letter_code
_entity_poly.pdbx_strand_id
1 'polypeptide(L)'
;MRLQFGYLLSLSITLVFIKEGICTITTQRPTQNISPRNFSSPEDEEDFVPYQGERFTVFDWRLFKSLSQANEGNVLLSPISIKLALVLLYEGAQDQTAHELAGVLQLPVSVLATREKFNSIINSLLTPSPAYTLNLGSRIYIDNNVLTRQRYSATIKTFYNTDVVNANMSDTHIIANDVNLWVSNITDGHIEKMIDDEKNLQDSVMLIMNALLFKGVWRRKYFAPENTRVTKFHINENNSVNVPFMHTVDRFYYAESSKFDAKILRIPYDGSKFAMYIILPYTLNGVDHIVSEINPFSLGRDVWAMQELPLDVWIPKFKFEFTSHLENTLRQLGIRDIFDDTALLTGIAKTRRTSKHLRVSDIVHKTGIEVNENGTIAYAATEVQVGNKMEEGTFHANHPFVFYIEDETTGTILYMGKVKDPLNTSGTTGKMKELPSRFHQDLPTMTPVALPATSTEDRYYFFNIDLLQRVNEDVEGNLVLSPSSAKVALMSLVEGTGGRTRQELLAALRLPPQEYTIRRISRLTLMSLKNYQNGTESDVATRVWINPTLAASENYMNALHDHYGTDIQQINFGNANAANAINDWVREHTRNNINSIVQPGTLQTDTQLLITSALYFKGRWLKSFDKHATRMRCFYVPERGCQDVPLMENTDRYRHGYIASLDTNVVEIPYSNGRTSMLIFLPNQEENDPYLQVLSKDLSYVPMRTLLNSLNESELILVIPRFSIESKLDLRSPLTRMGVVDIFTGAANFTGIGHNDHLRIGNIIQNAKIEVDEEGTIAAAVTQLAVIPLIASTTPTFVANRPFIFAIVDLATSETLFVGRYMGPAASNSRSV
;
A
#
# COMPACT_ATOMS: atom_id res chain seq x y z
N MET A 1 -16.27 -18.41 58.26
CA MET A 1 -16.04 -19.82 58.67
C MET A 1 -17.32 -20.60 58.32
N ARG A 2 -17.18 -21.67 57.52
CA ARG A 2 -17.99 -22.92 57.37
C ARG A 2 -19.27 -23.09 58.23
N LEU A 3 -20.35 -23.81 57.88
CA LEU A 3 -20.69 -24.83 56.84
C LEU A 3 -22.11 -24.48 56.27
N GLN A 4 -22.63 -24.89 55.09
CA GLN A 4 -22.77 -26.20 54.40
C GLN A 4 -23.78 -27.20 55.04
N PHE A 5 -24.48 -27.96 54.18
CA PHE A 5 -25.56 -28.98 54.33
C PHE A 5 -26.97 -28.49 53.91
N GLY A 6 -27.81 -29.27 53.20
CA GLY A 6 -27.59 -30.58 52.55
C GLY A 6 -28.91 -31.33 52.23
N TYR A 7 -29.14 -31.63 50.94
CA TYR A 7 -30.07 -32.59 50.29
C TYR A 7 -31.10 -33.44 51.07
N LEU A 8 -32.31 -33.59 50.47
CA LEU A 8 -33.06 -34.84 50.15
C LEU A 8 -34.33 -34.43 49.33
N LEU A 9 -34.60 -34.94 48.11
CA LEU A 9 -35.38 -36.16 47.74
C LEU A 9 -36.81 -36.24 48.37
N SER A 10 -37.90 -36.66 47.68
CA SER A 10 -38.05 -37.38 46.39
C SER A 10 -39.49 -37.30 45.79
N LEU A 11 -39.61 -37.69 44.51
CA LEU A 11 -40.77 -37.95 43.61
C LEU A 11 -42.18 -38.27 44.19
N SER A 12 -43.23 -37.81 43.46
CA SER A 12 -44.44 -38.54 42.91
C SER A 12 -45.55 -37.49 42.58
N ILE A 13 -46.00 -37.20 41.34
CA ILE A 13 -46.81 -37.99 40.36
C ILE A 13 -48.09 -38.56 41.06
N THR A 14 -49.35 -38.19 40.76
CA THR A 14 -50.08 -38.10 39.45
C THR A 14 -51.44 -37.34 39.57
N LEU A 15 -52.02 -36.89 38.43
CA LEU A 15 -53.45 -36.67 38.00
C LEU A 15 -54.63 -36.70 39.05
N VAL A 16 -55.81 -36.05 38.91
CA VAL A 16 -56.49 -35.22 37.87
C VAL A 16 -57.68 -34.47 38.52
N PHE A 17 -58.18 -33.35 37.96
CA PHE A 17 -59.62 -33.04 37.88
C PHE A 17 -59.92 -31.96 36.81
N ILE A 18 -61.09 -32.04 36.15
CA ILE A 18 -61.50 -31.26 34.97
C ILE A 18 -62.73 -30.41 35.27
N LYS A 19 -62.84 -29.22 34.65
CA LYS A 19 -64.08 -28.55 34.24
C LYS A 19 -63.82 -27.77 32.93
N GLU A 20 -64.45 -28.15 31.81
CA GLU A 20 -65.69 -27.58 31.23
C GLU A 20 -65.53 -26.14 30.66
N GLY A 21 -65.77 -25.86 29.37
CA GLY A 21 -66.12 -26.76 28.26
C GLY A 21 -66.34 -26.07 26.88
N ILE A 22 -66.42 -26.91 25.82
CA ILE A 22 -67.27 -26.83 24.60
C ILE A 22 -67.35 -25.45 23.86
N CYS A 23 -66.77 -25.18 22.67
CA CYS A 23 -66.69 -25.88 21.36
C CYS A 23 -67.95 -25.80 20.46
N THR A 24 -67.83 -25.28 19.24
CA THR A 24 -68.35 -25.93 18.01
C THR A 24 -67.81 -25.30 16.72
N ILE A 25 -67.75 -26.11 15.66
CA ILE A 25 -67.20 -25.84 14.33
C ILE A 25 -68.33 -25.92 13.30
N THR A 26 -68.32 -25.10 12.24
CA THR A 26 -68.99 -25.46 10.97
C THR A 26 -68.17 -25.00 9.75
N THR A 27 -68.19 -25.82 8.70
CA THR A 27 -67.44 -25.70 7.44
C THR A 27 -68.22 -24.95 6.35
N GLN A 28 -67.50 -24.26 5.44
CA GLN A 28 -67.53 -24.39 3.96
C GLN A 28 -66.95 -23.16 3.22
N ARG A 29 -66.37 -23.38 2.03
CA ARG A 29 -65.92 -22.36 1.04
C ARG A 29 -67.05 -22.13 0.01
N PRO A 30 -67.21 -20.93 -0.59
CA PRO A 30 -66.49 -20.65 -1.85
C PRO A 30 -66.04 -19.19 -2.11
N THR A 31 -64.92 -19.07 -2.84
CA THR A 31 -64.49 -18.00 -3.78
C THR A 31 -64.81 -16.51 -3.51
N GLN A 32 -63.76 -15.67 -3.36
CA GLN A 32 -63.28 -14.80 -4.46
C GLN A 32 -61.92 -14.11 -4.15
N ASN A 33 -61.25 -13.69 -5.23
CA ASN A 33 -59.89 -13.14 -5.33
C ASN A 33 -59.48 -12.07 -4.29
N ILE A 34 -58.37 -12.31 -3.58
CA ILE A 34 -57.30 -11.31 -3.36
C ILE A 34 -55.96 -12.04 -3.41
N SER A 35 -55.04 -11.62 -4.28
CA SER A 35 -53.67 -12.16 -4.34
C SER A 35 -52.86 -11.70 -3.12
N PRO A 36 -52.23 -12.59 -2.34
CA PRO A 36 -51.18 -12.18 -1.41
C PRO A 36 -49.98 -11.71 -2.24
N ARG A 37 -49.55 -10.46 -2.07
CA ARG A 37 -48.20 -10.07 -2.45
C ARG A 37 -47.25 -10.85 -1.54
N ASN A 38 -46.34 -11.63 -2.14
CA ASN A 38 -45.24 -12.22 -1.39
C ASN A 38 -44.41 -11.07 -0.80
N PHE A 39 -44.24 -11.06 0.52
CA PHE A 39 -43.08 -10.43 1.13
C PHE A 39 -41.89 -11.35 0.86
N SER A 40 -40.89 -10.85 0.12
CA SER A 40 -39.56 -11.45 0.15
C SER A 40 -38.99 -11.35 1.56
N SER A 41 -38.23 -12.37 1.97
CA SER A 41 -37.43 -12.36 3.20
C SER A 41 -36.41 -11.20 3.16
N PRO A 42 -36.24 -10.43 4.24
CA PRO A 42 -35.20 -9.38 4.29
C PRO A 42 -33.76 -9.88 4.37
N GLU A 43 -33.51 -11.19 4.23
CA GLU A 43 -32.20 -11.82 4.49
C GLU A 43 -31.32 -11.96 3.22
N ASP A 44 -31.85 -11.67 2.03
CA ASP A 44 -31.21 -11.96 0.74
C ASP A 44 -30.54 -10.75 0.03
N GLU A 45 -30.75 -9.52 0.49
CA GLU A 45 -30.07 -8.33 -0.04
C GLU A 45 -28.66 -8.19 0.57
N GLU A 46 -27.64 -8.65 -0.17
CA GLU A 46 -26.23 -8.48 0.18
C GLU A 46 -25.73 -7.13 -0.36
N ASP A 47 -25.52 -6.16 0.52
CA ASP A 47 -24.74 -4.95 0.20
C ASP A 47 -23.24 -5.30 0.26
N PHE A 48 -22.68 -5.71 -0.88
CA PHE A 48 -21.27 -6.09 -0.98
C PHE A 48 -20.37 -4.86 -0.85
N VAL A 49 -19.59 -4.83 0.22
CA VAL A 49 -18.53 -3.86 0.45
C VAL A 49 -17.17 -4.56 0.30
N PRO A 50 -16.31 -4.17 -0.66
CA PRO A 50 -14.98 -4.75 -0.80
C PRO A 50 -14.14 -4.57 0.46
N TYR A 51 -13.25 -5.54 0.74
CA TYR A 51 -12.33 -5.47 1.89
C TYR A 51 -11.62 -4.10 1.98
N GLN A 52 -11.78 -3.43 3.11
CA GLN A 52 -11.32 -2.04 3.31
C GLN A 52 -9.90 -1.94 3.91
N GLY A 53 -9.35 -3.07 4.39
CA GLY A 53 -8.01 -3.11 4.99
C GLY A 53 -6.89 -3.24 3.97
N GLU A 54 -5.66 -3.27 4.48
CA GLU A 54 -4.44 -3.45 3.68
C GLU A 54 -4.36 -4.86 3.07
N ARG A 55 -4.57 -4.93 1.74
CA ARG A 55 -4.41 -6.15 0.93
C ARG A 55 -2.93 -6.53 0.77
N PHE A 56 -2.54 -7.64 1.36
CA PHE A 56 -1.18 -8.18 1.32
C PHE A 56 -0.95 -9.04 0.05
N THR A 57 -1.20 -8.46 -1.13
CA THR A 57 -1.33 -9.19 -2.41
C THR A 57 -0.36 -8.77 -3.52
N VAL A 58 0.54 -7.80 -3.29
CA VAL A 58 1.48 -7.35 -4.34
C VAL A 58 2.46 -8.44 -4.77
N PHE A 59 2.92 -9.26 -3.82
CA PHE A 59 3.72 -10.46 -4.14
C PHE A 59 2.93 -11.44 -5.02
N ASP A 60 1.67 -11.70 -4.67
CA ASP A 60 0.77 -12.64 -5.34
C ASP A 60 0.64 -12.32 -6.83
N TRP A 61 0.32 -11.07 -7.16
CA TRP A 61 0.17 -10.61 -8.54
C TRP A 61 1.49 -10.59 -9.32
N ARG A 62 2.62 -10.26 -8.67
CA ARG A 62 3.96 -10.35 -9.29
C ARG A 62 4.33 -11.79 -9.63
N LEU A 63 4.05 -12.72 -8.72
CA LEU A 63 4.28 -14.16 -8.90
C LEU A 63 3.40 -14.73 -10.01
N PHE A 64 2.10 -14.41 -9.99
CA PHE A 64 1.16 -14.81 -11.04
C PHE A 64 1.57 -14.32 -12.42
N LYS A 65 1.98 -13.05 -12.54
CA LYS A 65 2.46 -12.47 -13.80
C LYS A 65 3.70 -13.22 -14.33
N SER A 66 4.70 -13.46 -13.49
CA SER A 66 5.92 -14.18 -13.88
C SER A 66 5.62 -15.62 -14.33
N LEU A 67 4.80 -16.37 -13.56
CA LEU A 67 4.39 -17.72 -13.94
C LEU A 67 3.52 -17.75 -15.21
N SER A 68 2.61 -16.79 -15.38
CA SER A 68 1.72 -16.69 -16.54
C SER A 68 2.40 -16.21 -17.82
N GLN A 69 3.58 -15.60 -17.70
CA GLN A 69 4.48 -15.29 -18.83
C GLN A 69 5.39 -16.48 -19.18
N ALA A 70 5.74 -17.32 -18.20
CA ALA A 70 6.54 -18.53 -18.42
C ALA A 70 5.74 -19.75 -18.93
N ASN A 71 4.40 -19.69 -18.90
CA ASN A 71 3.52 -20.80 -19.28
C ASN A 71 2.40 -20.33 -20.22
N GLU A 72 2.32 -20.91 -21.41
CA GLU A 72 1.33 -20.51 -22.41
C GLU A 72 -0.09 -21.02 -22.12
N GLY A 73 -0.23 -22.11 -21.36
CA GLY A 73 -1.49 -22.79 -21.08
C GLY A 73 -2.23 -22.31 -19.82
N ASN A 74 -2.95 -23.23 -19.17
CA ASN A 74 -3.60 -22.98 -17.89
C ASN A 74 -2.54 -22.76 -16.79
N VAL A 75 -2.82 -21.83 -15.87
CA VAL A 75 -1.96 -21.53 -14.71
C VAL A 75 -2.84 -21.44 -13.47
N LEU A 76 -2.39 -22.00 -12.36
CA LEU A 76 -3.04 -21.92 -11.06
C LEU A 76 -1.96 -21.84 -9.97
N LEU A 77 -2.18 -21.01 -8.95
CA LEU A 77 -1.33 -20.96 -7.76
C LEU A 77 -2.17 -20.58 -6.52
N SER A 78 -1.75 -21.06 -5.36
CA SER A 78 -2.20 -20.54 -4.06
C SER A 78 -1.15 -19.57 -3.51
N PRO A 79 -1.39 -18.24 -3.55
CA PRO A 79 -0.40 -17.28 -3.08
C PRO A 79 -0.17 -17.41 -1.58
N ILE A 80 -1.24 -17.65 -0.81
CA ILE A 80 -1.15 -17.82 0.63
C ILE A 80 -0.31 -19.04 1.02
N SER A 81 -0.45 -20.17 0.32
CA SER A 81 0.39 -21.36 0.54
C SER A 81 1.88 -21.07 0.35
N ILE A 82 2.21 -20.32 -0.70
CA ILE A 82 3.60 -19.97 -1.04
C ILE A 82 4.15 -18.94 -0.05
N LYS A 83 3.36 -17.91 0.32
CA LYS A 83 3.71 -16.94 1.37
C LYS A 83 3.96 -17.61 2.72
N LEU A 84 3.17 -18.62 3.09
CA LEU A 84 3.37 -19.40 4.32
C LEU A 84 4.67 -20.20 4.30
N ALA A 85 5.02 -20.86 3.19
CA ALA A 85 6.31 -21.55 3.07
C ALA A 85 7.50 -20.57 3.16
N LEU A 86 7.42 -19.41 2.50
CA LEU A 86 8.49 -18.42 2.48
C LEU A 86 8.65 -17.66 3.80
N VAL A 87 7.58 -17.38 4.55
CA VAL A 87 7.68 -16.75 5.88
C VAL A 87 8.25 -17.71 6.94
N LEU A 88 7.99 -19.02 6.82
CA LEU A 88 8.64 -20.03 7.66
C LEU A 88 10.16 -20.09 7.44
N LEU A 89 10.63 -19.85 6.21
CA LEU A 89 12.05 -19.67 5.91
C LEU A 89 12.59 -18.36 6.51
N TYR A 90 11.85 -17.26 6.37
CA TYR A 90 12.21 -15.95 6.92
C TYR A 90 12.45 -15.96 8.43
N GLU A 91 11.61 -16.67 9.21
CA GLU A 91 11.76 -16.82 10.67
C GLU A 91 13.07 -17.49 11.11
N GLY A 92 13.78 -18.14 10.18
CA GLY A 92 15.08 -18.76 10.41
C GLY A 92 16.24 -18.17 9.60
N ALA A 93 15.97 -17.22 8.71
CA ALA A 93 16.94 -16.54 7.86
C ALA A 93 17.65 -15.39 8.59
N GLN A 94 18.81 -14.99 8.09
CA GLN A 94 19.60 -13.86 8.60
C GLN A 94 20.13 -13.01 7.45
N ASP A 95 20.60 -11.81 7.77
CA ASP A 95 21.29 -10.87 6.88
C ASP A 95 20.63 -10.74 5.48
N GLN A 96 21.38 -11.02 4.41
CA GLN A 96 20.91 -10.90 3.03
C GLN A 96 19.74 -11.84 2.74
N THR A 97 19.81 -13.10 3.19
CA THR A 97 18.73 -14.10 3.00
C THR A 97 17.41 -13.59 3.59
N ALA A 98 17.46 -13.01 4.80
CA ALA A 98 16.28 -12.43 5.44
C ALA A 98 15.79 -11.15 4.75
N HIS A 99 16.72 -10.32 4.26
CA HIS A 99 16.40 -9.07 3.56
C HIS A 99 15.68 -9.31 2.22
N GLU A 100 16.14 -10.29 1.44
CA GLU A 100 15.51 -10.67 0.17
C GLU A 100 14.10 -11.23 0.37
N LEU A 101 13.93 -12.16 1.32
CA LEU A 101 12.60 -12.68 1.67
C LEU A 101 11.65 -11.56 2.12
N ALA A 102 12.09 -10.71 3.06
CA ALA A 102 11.26 -9.61 3.56
C ALA A 102 10.91 -8.59 2.48
N GLY A 103 11.87 -8.21 1.63
CA GLY A 103 11.66 -7.24 0.57
C GLY A 103 10.73 -7.72 -0.55
N VAL A 104 10.87 -8.98 -0.97
CA VAL A 104 10.07 -9.55 -2.07
C VAL A 104 8.66 -9.92 -1.61
N LEU A 105 8.49 -10.46 -0.40
CA LEU A 105 7.17 -10.67 0.21
C LEU A 105 6.51 -9.37 0.66
N GLN A 106 7.26 -8.28 0.84
CA GLN A 106 6.82 -7.01 1.44
C GLN A 106 6.38 -7.14 2.91
N LEU A 107 7.11 -7.94 3.68
CA LEU A 107 6.81 -8.18 5.10
C LEU A 107 6.80 -6.87 5.92
N PRO A 108 5.92 -6.76 6.93
CA PRO A 108 5.97 -5.68 7.91
C PRO A 108 7.37 -5.47 8.51
N VAL A 109 7.74 -4.22 8.74
CA VAL A 109 9.09 -3.81 9.23
C VAL A 109 9.47 -4.50 10.56
N SER A 110 8.47 -4.84 11.39
CA SER A 110 8.66 -5.61 12.61
C SER A 110 8.34 -7.08 12.40
N VAL A 111 9.24 -7.95 12.87
CA VAL A 111 9.01 -9.41 12.95
C VAL A 111 7.75 -9.74 13.77
N LEU A 112 7.42 -8.95 14.79
CA LEU A 112 6.19 -9.15 15.57
C LEU A 112 4.94 -8.85 14.72
N ALA A 113 4.93 -7.73 13.99
CA ALA A 113 3.81 -7.38 13.11
C ALA A 113 3.64 -8.40 11.96
N THR A 114 4.74 -8.94 11.45
CA THR A 114 4.72 -10.07 10.50
C THR A 114 3.99 -11.27 11.09
N ARG A 115 4.39 -11.70 12.29
CA ARG A 115 3.76 -12.83 13.00
C ARG A 115 2.30 -12.59 13.31
N GLU A 116 1.94 -11.39 13.75
CA GLU A 116 0.55 -11.01 14.03
C GLU A 116 -0.32 -11.04 12.77
N LYS A 117 0.16 -10.49 11.64
CA LYS A 117 -0.55 -10.52 10.34
C LYS A 117 -0.76 -11.96 9.87
N PHE A 118 0.28 -12.81 9.85
CA PHE A 118 0.14 -14.20 9.42
C PHE A 118 -0.70 -15.05 10.38
N ASN A 119 -0.56 -14.88 11.70
CA ASN A 119 -1.40 -15.54 12.69
C ASN A 119 -2.88 -15.14 12.53
N SER A 120 -3.16 -13.86 12.28
CA SER A 120 -4.52 -13.37 11.99
C SER A 120 -5.11 -14.03 10.74
N ILE A 121 -4.35 -14.11 9.64
CA ILE A 121 -4.78 -14.79 8.41
C ILE A 121 -5.03 -16.29 8.67
N ILE A 122 -4.10 -16.99 9.33
CA ILE A 122 -4.23 -18.42 9.63
C ILE A 122 -5.47 -18.69 10.50
N ASN A 123 -5.71 -17.88 11.53
CA ASN A 123 -6.89 -18.03 12.39
C ASN A 123 -8.20 -17.71 11.65
N SER A 124 -8.20 -16.74 10.73
CA SER A 124 -9.34 -16.49 9.82
C SER A 124 -9.64 -17.73 8.98
N LEU A 125 -8.64 -18.28 8.29
CA LEU A 125 -8.82 -19.40 7.36
C LEU A 125 -9.18 -20.71 8.08
N LEU A 126 -8.61 -20.96 9.26
CA LEU A 126 -8.89 -22.14 10.09
C LEU A 126 -10.16 -22.04 10.95
N THR A 127 -10.91 -20.92 10.89
CA THR A 127 -12.19 -20.79 11.61
C THR A 127 -13.22 -21.73 10.97
N PRO A 128 -13.74 -22.75 11.70
CA PRO A 128 -14.69 -23.72 11.14
C PRO A 128 -16.00 -23.06 10.71
N SER A 129 -16.57 -23.53 9.60
CA SER A 129 -17.86 -23.08 9.07
C SER A 129 -18.67 -24.29 8.58
N PRO A 130 -20.01 -24.28 8.72
CA PRO A 130 -20.87 -25.27 8.07
C PRO A 130 -21.05 -25.00 6.56
N ALA A 131 -20.76 -23.79 6.07
CA ALA A 131 -21.02 -23.35 4.70
C ALA A 131 -19.91 -23.73 3.69
N TYR A 132 -18.69 -23.97 4.18
CA TYR A 132 -17.53 -24.31 3.36
C TYR A 132 -16.57 -25.22 4.16
N THR A 133 -15.75 -26.01 3.46
CA THR A 133 -14.61 -26.73 4.06
C THR A 133 -13.33 -26.04 3.63
N LEU A 134 -12.46 -25.69 4.59
CA LEU A 134 -11.13 -25.16 4.31
C LEU A 134 -10.11 -25.88 5.20
N ASN A 135 -9.25 -26.68 4.57
CA ASN A 135 -8.14 -27.34 5.26
C ASN A 135 -6.85 -26.65 4.84
N LEU A 136 -6.12 -26.07 5.80
CA LEU A 136 -4.82 -25.45 5.58
C LEU A 136 -3.79 -26.11 6.52
N GLY A 137 -2.71 -26.64 5.94
CA GLY A 137 -1.61 -27.23 6.68
C GLY A 137 -0.27 -26.73 6.18
N SER A 138 0.63 -26.37 7.10
CA SER A 138 2.06 -26.26 6.83
C SER A 138 2.80 -27.32 7.63
N ARG A 139 3.91 -27.83 7.11
CA ARG A 139 4.78 -28.77 7.81
C ARG A 139 6.23 -28.62 7.35
N ILE A 140 7.15 -28.69 8.30
CA ILE A 140 8.59 -28.70 8.02
C ILE A 140 9.12 -30.08 8.37
N TYR A 141 9.83 -30.72 7.45
CA TYR A 141 10.58 -31.94 7.69
C TYR A 141 12.08 -31.60 7.68
N ILE A 142 12.83 -32.05 8.68
CA ILE A 142 14.28 -31.81 8.82
C ILE A 142 15.01 -33.14 9.04
N ASP A 143 16.19 -33.31 8.45
CA ASP A 143 16.98 -34.53 8.64
C ASP A 143 17.39 -34.76 10.11
N ASN A 144 17.35 -36.01 10.56
CA ASN A 144 17.72 -36.45 11.91
C ASN A 144 19.12 -36.00 12.36
N ASN A 145 20.05 -35.73 11.44
CA ASN A 145 21.40 -35.26 11.77
C ASN A 145 21.48 -33.75 12.06
N VAL A 146 20.38 -33.00 11.83
CA VAL A 146 20.31 -31.54 11.98
C VAL A 146 19.61 -31.16 13.29
N LEU A 147 20.32 -30.43 14.15
CA LEU A 147 19.77 -29.97 15.42
C LEU A 147 19.04 -28.63 15.26
N THR A 148 17.72 -28.72 15.04
CA THR A 148 16.78 -27.58 15.01
C THR A 148 16.85 -26.75 16.29
N ARG A 149 16.78 -25.42 16.18
CA ARG A 149 16.75 -24.52 17.33
C ARG A 149 15.37 -24.52 17.98
N GLN A 150 15.31 -24.84 19.28
CA GLN A 150 14.07 -24.78 20.08
C GLN A 150 13.32 -23.44 19.96
N ARG A 151 14.04 -22.30 19.86
CA ARG A 151 13.41 -20.99 19.66
C ARG A 151 12.67 -20.88 18.32
N TYR A 152 13.22 -21.46 17.26
CA TYR A 152 12.58 -21.51 15.94
C TYR A 152 11.35 -22.40 15.98
N SER A 153 11.47 -23.64 16.49
CA SER A 153 10.35 -24.57 16.68
C SER A 153 9.20 -23.97 17.49
N ALA A 154 9.50 -23.29 18.61
CA ALA A 154 8.50 -22.60 19.41
C ALA A 154 7.83 -21.44 18.65
N THR A 155 8.62 -20.67 17.89
CA THR A 155 8.10 -19.54 17.09
C THR A 155 7.12 -20.03 16.02
N ILE A 156 7.51 -21.02 15.21
CA ILE A 156 6.64 -21.51 14.13
C ILE A 156 5.38 -22.21 14.67
N LYS A 157 5.48 -22.85 15.85
CA LYS A 157 4.34 -23.44 16.54
C LYS A 157 3.35 -22.39 17.04
N THR A 158 3.84 -21.35 17.71
CA THR A 158 2.99 -20.31 18.31
C THR A 158 2.32 -19.40 17.29
N PHE A 159 3.01 -19.00 16.22
CA PHE A 159 2.52 -17.97 15.30
C PHE A 159 2.03 -18.49 13.94
N TYR A 160 2.41 -19.73 13.57
CA TYR A 160 2.08 -20.30 12.26
C TYR A 160 1.43 -21.70 12.35
N ASN A 161 1.10 -22.15 13.57
CA ASN A 161 0.45 -23.42 13.87
C ASN A 161 1.09 -24.66 13.18
N THR A 162 2.43 -24.67 13.04
CA THR A 162 3.17 -25.76 12.39
C THR A 162 4.25 -26.33 13.31
N ASP A 163 4.58 -27.60 13.10
CA ASP A 163 5.66 -28.31 13.80
C ASP A 163 6.84 -28.59 12.86
N VAL A 164 8.01 -28.84 13.44
CA VAL A 164 9.14 -29.49 12.77
C VAL A 164 9.07 -30.99 13.04
N VAL A 165 9.01 -31.78 11.99
CA VAL A 165 9.11 -33.24 12.01
C VAL A 165 10.55 -33.63 11.69
N ASN A 166 11.21 -34.36 12.59
CA ASN A 166 12.50 -34.95 12.28
C ASN A 166 12.28 -36.24 11.47
N ALA A 167 12.98 -36.39 10.35
CA ALA A 167 12.88 -37.52 9.44
C ALA A 167 14.26 -38.02 8.99
N ASN A 168 14.33 -39.22 8.44
CA ASN A 168 15.56 -39.71 7.78
C ASN A 168 15.53 -39.31 6.30
N MET A 169 16.15 -38.19 5.93
CA MET A 169 16.14 -37.72 4.53
C MET A 169 16.98 -38.60 3.59
N SER A 170 17.80 -39.50 4.15
CA SER A 170 18.56 -40.48 3.35
C SER A 170 17.68 -41.60 2.78
N ASP A 171 16.49 -41.83 3.35
CA ASP A 171 15.50 -42.77 2.81
C ASP A 171 14.42 -42.00 2.04
N THR A 172 14.73 -41.69 0.77
CA THR A 172 13.88 -40.86 -0.10
C THR A 172 12.48 -41.45 -0.32
N HIS A 173 12.34 -42.76 -0.22
CA HIS A 173 11.06 -43.45 -0.43
C HIS A 173 10.12 -43.26 0.76
N ILE A 174 10.61 -43.50 1.98
CA ILE A 174 9.80 -43.31 3.20
C ILE A 174 9.35 -41.86 3.32
N ILE A 175 10.26 -40.89 3.17
CA ILE A 175 9.90 -39.47 3.31
C ILE A 175 8.95 -38.98 2.20
N ALA A 176 9.11 -39.45 0.95
CA ALA A 176 8.18 -39.13 -0.13
C ALA A 176 6.78 -39.68 0.17
N ASN A 177 6.68 -40.92 0.65
CA ASN A 177 5.42 -41.53 1.06
C ASN A 177 4.78 -40.79 2.24
N ASP A 178 5.54 -40.44 3.28
CA ASP A 178 5.03 -39.71 4.46
C ASP A 178 4.54 -38.29 4.12
N VAL A 179 5.22 -37.60 3.20
CA VAL A 179 4.78 -36.30 2.67
C VAL A 179 3.51 -36.46 1.82
N ASN A 180 3.49 -37.42 0.90
CA ASN A 180 2.35 -37.66 0.02
C ASN A 180 1.09 -38.06 0.81
N LEU A 181 1.22 -38.94 1.81
CA LEU A 181 0.12 -39.28 2.73
C LEU A 181 -0.38 -38.07 3.53
N TRP A 182 0.52 -37.21 4.01
CA TRP A 182 0.11 -36.00 4.73
C TRP A 182 -0.62 -35.00 3.82
N VAL A 183 -0.09 -34.73 2.62
CA VAL A 183 -0.74 -33.82 1.65
C VAL A 183 -2.10 -34.38 1.19
N SER A 184 -2.16 -35.67 0.88
CA SER A 184 -3.41 -36.35 0.53
C SER A 184 -4.46 -36.23 1.64
N ASN A 185 -4.08 -36.42 2.90
CA ASN A 185 -5.00 -36.26 4.03
C ASN A 185 -5.46 -34.81 4.28
N ILE A 186 -4.63 -33.79 4.02
CA ILE A 186 -5.08 -32.38 4.09
C ILE A 186 -6.00 -32.02 2.92
N THR A 187 -5.80 -32.64 1.75
CA THR A 187 -6.51 -32.35 0.51
C THR A 187 -7.69 -33.28 0.23
N ASP A 188 -8.16 -34.06 1.20
CA ASP A 188 -9.22 -35.07 1.04
C ASP A 188 -9.00 -35.99 -0.18
N GLY A 189 -7.75 -36.38 -0.44
CA GLY A 189 -7.33 -37.20 -1.58
C GLY A 189 -7.15 -36.46 -2.91
N HIS A 190 -7.41 -35.15 -3.00
CA HIS A 190 -7.31 -34.40 -4.26
C HIS A 190 -5.86 -34.18 -4.73
N ILE A 191 -4.87 -34.26 -3.85
CA ILE A 191 -3.44 -34.27 -4.20
C ILE A 191 -2.81 -35.53 -3.59
N GLU A 192 -2.93 -36.66 -4.30
CA GLU A 192 -2.35 -37.95 -3.86
C GLU A 192 -0.82 -37.97 -3.87
N LYS A 193 -0.20 -37.21 -4.79
CA LYS A 193 1.26 -37.11 -4.95
C LYS A 193 1.68 -35.66 -5.06
N MET A 194 2.41 -35.20 -4.03
CA MET A 194 3.14 -33.94 -4.02
C MET A 194 4.57 -34.12 -4.53
N ILE A 195 5.18 -35.28 -4.22
CA ILE A 195 6.51 -35.68 -4.66
C ILE A 195 6.34 -36.83 -5.65
N ASP A 196 6.52 -36.51 -6.94
CA ASP A 196 6.32 -37.43 -8.06
C ASP A 196 7.60 -38.22 -8.45
N ASP A 197 8.79 -37.65 -8.22
CA ASP A 197 10.09 -38.34 -8.38
C ASP A 197 10.97 -38.12 -7.13
N GLU A 198 11.16 -39.21 -6.39
CA GLU A 198 11.94 -39.30 -5.15
C GLU A 198 13.41 -38.87 -5.32
N LYS A 199 13.96 -38.95 -6.55
CA LYS A 199 15.34 -38.52 -6.82
C LYS A 199 15.54 -37.02 -6.58
N ASN A 200 14.49 -36.22 -6.66
CA ASN A 200 14.55 -34.79 -6.30
C ASN A 200 14.83 -34.55 -4.82
N LEU A 201 14.70 -35.57 -3.96
CA LEU A 201 15.01 -35.49 -2.53
C LEU A 201 16.46 -35.87 -2.21
N GLN A 202 17.23 -36.36 -3.19
CA GLN A 202 18.65 -36.65 -2.98
C GLN A 202 19.38 -35.36 -2.57
N ASP A 203 20.28 -35.47 -1.59
CA ASP A 203 20.95 -34.35 -0.90
C ASP A 203 20.04 -33.33 -0.19
N SER A 204 18.71 -33.55 -0.11
CA SER A 204 17.81 -32.66 0.63
C SER A 204 17.98 -32.80 2.14
N VAL A 205 18.12 -31.67 2.84
CA VAL A 205 18.34 -31.62 4.30
C VAL A 205 17.10 -31.11 5.05
N MET A 206 16.22 -30.38 4.37
CA MET A 206 14.97 -29.84 4.88
C MET A 206 13.94 -29.76 3.76
N LEU A 207 12.67 -30.05 4.05
CA LEU A 207 11.52 -29.86 3.17
C LEU A 207 10.48 -28.99 3.89
N ILE A 208 9.93 -27.99 3.22
CA ILE A 208 8.82 -27.18 3.74
C ILE A 208 7.63 -27.36 2.82
N MET A 209 6.60 -28.01 3.33
CA MET A 209 5.39 -28.35 2.58
C MET A 209 4.23 -27.49 3.08
N ASN A 210 3.41 -27.01 2.16
CA ASN A 210 2.11 -26.42 2.46
C ASN A 210 1.05 -27.11 1.59
N ALA A 211 -0.09 -27.41 2.20
CA ALA A 211 -1.27 -27.95 1.54
C ALA A 211 -2.48 -27.09 1.90
N LEU A 212 -3.28 -26.74 0.89
CA LEU A 212 -4.53 -26.00 1.01
C LEU A 212 -5.60 -26.73 0.21
N LEU A 213 -6.74 -26.99 0.86
CA LEU A 213 -8.00 -27.36 0.23
C LEU A 213 -9.01 -26.27 0.54
N PHE A 214 -9.69 -25.75 -0.47
CA PHE A 214 -10.88 -24.94 -0.32
C PHE A 214 -12.04 -25.62 -1.05
N LYS A 215 -13.16 -25.76 -0.35
CA LYS A 215 -14.41 -26.34 -0.86
C LYS A 215 -15.59 -25.45 -0.44
N GLY A 216 -16.00 -24.53 -1.30
CA GLY A 216 -17.16 -23.64 -1.10
C GLY A 216 -18.34 -23.97 -2.03
N VAL A 217 -19.56 -23.78 -1.54
CA VAL A 217 -20.80 -23.85 -2.33
C VAL A 217 -21.18 -22.43 -2.79
N TRP A 218 -21.75 -22.23 -3.98
CA TRP A 218 -22.26 -20.91 -4.40
C TRP A 218 -23.41 -20.44 -3.51
N ARG A 219 -23.38 -19.18 -3.02
CA ARG A 219 -24.31 -18.67 -2.00
C ARG A 219 -25.79 -18.93 -2.31
N ARG A 220 -26.27 -18.55 -3.51
CA ARG A 220 -27.65 -18.77 -3.95
C ARG A 220 -27.85 -20.03 -4.81
N LYS A 221 -26.85 -20.92 -4.90
CA LYS A 221 -26.83 -22.10 -5.82
C LYS A 221 -27.20 -21.72 -7.27
N TYR A 222 -26.58 -20.65 -7.77
CA TYR A 222 -26.94 -19.96 -9.01
C TYR A 222 -27.15 -20.87 -10.24
N PHE A 223 -26.42 -21.98 -10.36
CA PHE A 223 -26.42 -22.83 -11.55
C PHE A 223 -27.17 -24.15 -11.27
N ALA A 224 -28.25 -24.36 -12.01
CA ALA A 224 -28.96 -25.65 -12.04
C ALA A 224 -28.29 -26.59 -13.06
N PRO A 225 -27.94 -27.85 -12.72
CA PRO A 225 -27.30 -28.79 -13.65
C PRO A 225 -28.05 -29.03 -14.97
N GLU A 226 -29.38 -28.91 -14.95
CA GLU A 226 -30.25 -28.97 -16.13
C GLU A 226 -30.07 -27.81 -17.11
N ASN A 227 -29.51 -26.67 -16.66
CA ASN A 227 -29.19 -25.53 -17.51
C ASN A 227 -27.80 -25.66 -18.15
N THR A 228 -26.95 -26.60 -17.71
CA THR A 228 -25.61 -26.79 -18.27
C THR A 228 -25.69 -27.26 -19.73
N ARG A 229 -25.03 -26.51 -20.65
CA ARG A 229 -25.03 -26.83 -22.10
C ARG A 229 -23.61 -26.93 -22.64
N VAL A 230 -23.39 -27.87 -23.56
CA VAL A 230 -22.14 -27.95 -24.30
C VAL A 230 -22.15 -26.89 -25.40
N THR A 231 -21.20 -25.94 -25.36
CA THR A 231 -21.01 -24.91 -26.38
C THR A 231 -19.51 -24.61 -26.57
N LYS A 232 -19.17 -23.73 -27.50
CA LYS A 232 -17.78 -23.46 -27.89
C LYS A 232 -17.06 -22.54 -26.91
N PHE A 233 -15.87 -22.96 -26.50
CA PHE A 233 -14.84 -22.09 -25.91
C PHE A 233 -13.74 -21.86 -26.95
N HIS A 234 -13.40 -20.61 -27.22
CA HIS A 234 -12.40 -20.17 -28.18
C HIS A 234 -11.04 -20.06 -27.49
N ILE A 235 -10.15 -21.05 -27.67
CA ILE A 235 -8.79 -21.05 -27.08
C ILE A 235 -7.96 -19.91 -27.68
N ASN A 236 -8.20 -19.58 -28.95
CA ASN A 236 -7.69 -18.41 -29.66
C ASN A 236 -8.59 -18.13 -30.89
N GLU A 237 -8.26 -17.12 -31.69
CA GLU A 237 -9.00 -16.75 -32.91
C GLU A 237 -9.23 -17.90 -33.90
N ASN A 238 -8.32 -18.88 -33.98
CA ASN A 238 -8.36 -19.97 -34.96
C ASN A 238 -8.80 -21.32 -34.38
N ASN A 239 -8.93 -21.46 -33.06
CA ASN A 239 -9.19 -22.75 -32.41
C ASN A 239 -10.30 -22.65 -31.34
N SER A 240 -11.24 -23.59 -31.38
CA SER A 240 -12.34 -23.68 -30.41
C SER A 240 -12.64 -25.12 -30.03
N VAL A 241 -12.84 -25.38 -28.75
CA VAL A 241 -13.25 -26.68 -28.18
C VAL A 241 -14.68 -26.63 -27.66
N ASN A 242 -15.38 -27.76 -27.66
CA ASN A 242 -16.72 -27.87 -27.09
C ASN A 242 -16.61 -28.23 -25.60
N VAL A 243 -17.11 -27.36 -24.72
CA VAL A 243 -17.03 -27.54 -23.26
C VAL A 243 -18.41 -27.35 -22.63
N PRO A 244 -18.72 -28.00 -21.50
CA PRO A 244 -19.95 -27.75 -20.77
C PRO A 244 -19.88 -26.40 -20.04
N PHE A 245 -20.78 -25.48 -20.41
CA PHE A 245 -21.00 -24.23 -19.70
C PHE A 245 -22.18 -24.35 -18.76
N MET A 246 -21.97 -23.92 -17.53
CA MET A 246 -23.01 -23.66 -16.54
C MET A 246 -23.70 -22.35 -16.94
N HIS A 247 -25.03 -22.32 -16.85
CA HIS A 247 -25.83 -21.17 -17.29
C HIS A 247 -26.84 -20.75 -16.21
N THR A 248 -26.97 -19.44 -16.01
CA THR A 248 -27.99 -18.84 -15.16
C THR A 248 -28.29 -17.39 -15.55
N VAL A 249 -29.45 -16.88 -15.11
CA VAL A 249 -29.81 -15.46 -15.18
C VAL A 249 -30.20 -15.02 -13.77
N ASP A 250 -29.33 -14.25 -13.12
CA ASP A 250 -29.51 -13.78 -11.73
C ASP A 250 -28.76 -12.44 -11.55
N ARG A 251 -28.87 -11.83 -10.37
CA ARG A 251 -28.20 -10.59 -9.99
C ARG A 251 -26.79 -10.88 -9.45
N PHE A 252 -25.79 -10.24 -10.06
CA PHE A 252 -24.39 -10.36 -9.66
C PHE A 252 -23.70 -9.00 -9.62
N TYR A 253 -22.66 -8.90 -8.79
CA TYR A 253 -21.79 -7.74 -8.77
C TYR A 253 -20.85 -7.74 -9.98
N TYR A 254 -20.91 -6.66 -10.77
CA TYR A 254 -20.27 -6.55 -12.08
C TYR A 254 -19.64 -5.17 -12.29
N ALA A 255 -18.49 -5.14 -12.95
CA ALA A 255 -17.83 -3.92 -13.42
C ALA A 255 -17.21 -4.12 -14.80
N GLU A 256 -17.03 -3.01 -15.53
CA GLU A 256 -16.25 -2.98 -16.78
C GLU A 256 -14.96 -2.19 -16.53
N SER A 257 -13.83 -2.81 -16.85
CA SER A 257 -12.51 -2.21 -16.70
C SER A 257 -12.00 -1.70 -18.04
N SER A 258 -12.03 -0.38 -18.21
CA SER A 258 -11.37 0.31 -19.33
C SER A 258 -9.85 0.18 -19.28
N LYS A 259 -9.26 -0.12 -18.12
CA LYS A 259 -7.81 -0.34 -17.96
C LYS A 259 -7.37 -1.72 -18.45
N PHE A 260 -8.20 -2.75 -18.25
CA PHE A 260 -7.90 -4.12 -18.66
C PHE A 260 -8.50 -4.51 -20.02
N ASP A 261 -9.42 -3.69 -20.56
CA ASP A 261 -10.29 -4.04 -21.69
C ASP A 261 -11.07 -5.33 -21.39
N ALA A 262 -11.74 -5.33 -20.23
CA ALA A 262 -12.33 -6.54 -19.65
C ALA A 262 -13.61 -6.29 -18.84
N LYS A 263 -14.45 -7.33 -18.78
CA LYS A 263 -15.56 -7.49 -17.84
C LYS A 263 -15.06 -8.15 -16.56
N ILE A 264 -15.58 -7.73 -15.41
CA ILE A 264 -15.29 -8.35 -14.11
C ILE A 264 -16.59 -8.78 -13.43
N LEU A 265 -16.67 -10.05 -13.04
CA LEU A 265 -17.81 -10.65 -12.35
C LEU A 265 -17.38 -11.16 -10.97
N ARG A 266 -18.15 -10.85 -9.92
CA ARG A 266 -18.04 -11.45 -8.57
C ARG A 266 -19.15 -12.48 -8.35
N ILE A 267 -18.78 -13.65 -7.86
CA ILE A 267 -19.68 -14.76 -7.51
C ILE A 267 -19.41 -15.18 -6.06
N PRO A 268 -20.29 -14.86 -5.09
CA PRO A 268 -20.07 -15.19 -3.70
C PRO A 268 -20.30 -16.69 -3.41
N TYR A 269 -19.47 -17.23 -2.53
CA TYR A 269 -19.69 -18.52 -1.89
C TYR A 269 -20.57 -18.36 -0.63
N ASP A 270 -21.18 -19.45 -0.21
CA ASP A 270 -21.98 -19.53 1.01
C ASP A 270 -21.15 -19.20 2.26
N GLY A 271 -21.81 -18.67 3.29
CA GLY A 271 -21.18 -18.15 4.50
C GLY A 271 -20.58 -16.74 4.38
N SER A 272 -20.81 -16.03 3.27
CA SER A 272 -20.52 -14.59 3.09
C SER A 272 -19.07 -14.17 3.41
N LYS A 273 -18.11 -15.07 3.15
CA LYS A 273 -16.68 -14.87 3.46
C LYS A 273 -15.77 -14.90 2.25
N PHE A 274 -16.10 -15.74 1.27
CA PHE A 274 -15.28 -15.94 0.08
C PHE A 274 -16.09 -15.61 -1.16
N ALA A 275 -15.44 -15.04 -2.17
CA ALA A 275 -16.01 -14.91 -3.50
C ALA A 275 -14.98 -15.31 -4.57
N MET A 276 -15.48 -15.87 -5.68
CA MET A 276 -14.71 -15.98 -6.91
C MET A 276 -14.91 -14.73 -7.75
N TYR A 277 -13.81 -14.20 -8.25
CA TYR A 277 -13.79 -13.09 -9.20
C TYR A 277 -13.27 -13.60 -10.55
N ILE A 278 -13.96 -13.25 -11.64
CA ILE A 278 -13.60 -13.63 -13.01
C ILE A 278 -13.39 -12.35 -13.83
N ILE A 279 -12.20 -12.20 -14.42
CA ILE A 279 -11.78 -11.10 -15.28
C ILE A 279 -11.69 -11.65 -16.72
N LEU A 280 -12.68 -11.28 -17.53
CA LEU A 280 -12.87 -11.76 -18.90
C LEU A 280 -12.61 -10.61 -19.88
N PRO A 281 -11.60 -10.69 -20.77
CA PRO A 281 -11.35 -9.64 -21.74
C PRO A 281 -12.52 -9.46 -22.73
N TYR A 282 -12.58 -8.34 -23.44
CA TYR A 282 -13.50 -8.19 -24.58
C TYR A 282 -13.02 -8.93 -25.83
N THR A 283 -11.71 -9.16 -25.93
CA THR A 283 -11.05 -9.75 -27.10
C THR A 283 -10.52 -11.16 -26.81
N LEU A 284 -10.63 -12.07 -27.79
CA LEU A 284 -10.25 -13.50 -27.64
C LEU A 284 -8.80 -13.71 -27.18
N ASN A 285 -7.90 -12.80 -27.52
CA ASN A 285 -6.48 -12.83 -27.17
C ASN A 285 -6.11 -11.86 -26.02
N GLY A 286 -7.07 -11.14 -25.44
CA GLY A 286 -6.84 -10.10 -24.44
C GLY A 286 -6.33 -10.58 -23.08
N VAL A 287 -6.34 -11.89 -22.80
CA VAL A 287 -5.93 -12.45 -21.50
C VAL A 287 -4.47 -12.15 -21.16
N ASP A 288 -3.60 -12.11 -22.17
CA ASP A 288 -2.18 -11.87 -21.96
C ASP A 288 -1.90 -10.35 -21.75
N HIS A 289 -2.79 -9.45 -22.22
CA HIS A 289 -2.83 -8.03 -21.82
C HIS A 289 -3.28 -7.86 -20.36
N ILE A 290 -4.32 -8.59 -19.92
CA ILE A 290 -4.73 -8.61 -18.51
C ILE A 290 -3.53 -9.03 -17.65
N VAL A 291 -2.88 -10.17 -17.97
CA VAL A 291 -1.69 -10.65 -17.23
C VAL A 291 -0.55 -9.63 -17.23
N SER A 292 -0.36 -8.83 -18.29
CA SER A 292 0.70 -7.81 -18.31
C SER A 292 0.36 -6.58 -17.46
N GLU A 293 -0.89 -6.13 -17.44
CA GLU A 293 -1.29 -4.87 -16.77
C GLU A 293 -1.87 -5.06 -15.36
N ILE A 294 -2.26 -6.28 -14.98
CA ILE A 294 -2.92 -6.56 -13.69
C ILE A 294 -2.04 -6.18 -12.51
N ASN A 295 -2.63 -5.39 -11.62
CA ASN A 295 -2.02 -4.93 -10.38
C ASN A 295 -3.14 -4.73 -9.34
N PRO A 296 -2.86 -4.94 -8.04
CA PRO A 296 -3.91 -4.94 -7.01
C PRO A 296 -4.59 -3.57 -6.84
N PHE A 297 -3.96 -2.47 -7.25
CA PHE A 297 -4.55 -1.14 -7.14
C PHE A 297 -5.61 -0.88 -8.22
N SER A 298 -5.30 -1.15 -9.49
CA SER A 298 -6.27 -1.05 -10.58
C SER A 298 -7.44 -2.01 -10.40
N LEU A 299 -7.15 -3.27 -10.06
CA LEU A 299 -8.20 -4.26 -9.80
C LEU A 299 -9.06 -3.91 -8.59
N GLY A 300 -8.45 -3.40 -7.51
CA GLY A 300 -9.21 -2.94 -6.34
C GLY A 300 -10.21 -1.84 -6.69
N ARG A 301 -9.80 -0.84 -7.49
CA ARG A 301 -10.69 0.23 -7.98
C ARG A 301 -11.89 -0.33 -8.75
N ASP A 302 -11.66 -1.28 -9.66
CA ASP A 302 -12.73 -1.83 -10.50
C ASP A 302 -13.70 -2.69 -9.65
N VAL A 303 -13.20 -3.41 -8.65
CA VAL A 303 -14.03 -4.12 -7.66
C VAL A 303 -14.85 -3.16 -6.78
N TRP A 304 -14.29 -2.01 -6.40
CA TRP A 304 -15.02 -0.93 -5.71
C TRP A 304 -16.08 -0.24 -6.56
N ALA A 305 -15.99 -0.33 -7.89
CA ALA A 305 -16.97 0.24 -8.82
C ALA A 305 -18.08 -0.76 -9.21
N MET A 306 -18.07 -2.00 -8.67
CA MET A 306 -19.06 -3.02 -9.02
C MET A 306 -20.48 -2.64 -8.61
N GLN A 307 -21.43 -2.95 -9.49
CA GLN A 307 -22.86 -2.77 -9.24
C GLN A 307 -23.59 -4.11 -9.35
N GLU A 308 -24.63 -4.33 -8.54
CA GLU A 308 -25.45 -5.54 -8.62
C GLU A 308 -26.43 -5.42 -9.80
N LEU A 309 -26.16 -6.15 -10.88
CA LEU A 309 -26.91 -6.10 -12.14
C LEU A 309 -27.51 -7.48 -12.49
N PRO A 310 -28.70 -7.54 -13.11
CA PRO A 310 -29.22 -8.79 -13.67
C PRO A 310 -28.39 -9.17 -14.91
N LEU A 311 -27.72 -10.33 -14.85
CA LEU A 311 -26.83 -10.79 -15.91
C LEU A 311 -27.19 -12.19 -16.41
N ASP A 312 -27.06 -12.37 -17.73
CA ASP A 312 -27.02 -13.67 -18.39
C ASP A 312 -25.59 -14.23 -18.30
N VAL A 313 -25.37 -15.18 -17.39
CA VAL A 313 -24.03 -15.66 -17.00
C VAL A 313 -23.78 -17.07 -17.52
N TRP A 314 -22.73 -17.21 -18.32
CA TRP A 314 -22.24 -18.46 -18.89
C TRP A 314 -20.78 -18.68 -18.51
N ILE A 315 -20.50 -19.74 -17.73
CA ILE A 315 -19.15 -20.06 -17.23
C ILE A 315 -18.82 -21.52 -17.56
N PRO A 316 -17.67 -21.82 -18.19
CA PRO A 316 -17.29 -23.20 -18.46
C PRO A 316 -16.99 -23.93 -17.15
N LYS A 317 -17.38 -25.20 -17.07
CA LYS A 317 -16.84 -26.09 -16.03
C LYS A 317 -15.39 -26.39 -16.37
N PHE A 318 -14.50 -26.29 -15.39
CA PHE A 318 -13.09 -26.62 -15.57
C PHE A 318 -12.54 -27.36 -14.36
N LYS A 319 -11.62 -28.29 -14.62
CA LYS A 319 -10.87 -29.01 -13.59
C LYS A 319 -9.44 -29.22 -14.07
N PHE A 320 -8.46 -28.73 -13.32
CA PHE A 320 -7.06 -28.95 -13.64
C PHE A 320 -6.15 -28.86 -12.42
N GLU A 321 -5.02 -29.55 -12.52
CA GLU A 321 -3.89 -29.44 -11.60
C GLU A 321 -2.76 -28.62 -12.22
N PHE A 322 -1.99 -27.93 -11.37
CA PHE A 322 -0.80 -27.20 -11.77
C PHE A 322 0.35 -27.47 -10.79
N THR A 323 1.50 -27.86 -11.32
CA THR A 323 2.74 -28.05 -10.56
C THR A 323 3.77 -27.00 -10.99
N SER A 324 4.28 -26.23 -10.04
CA SER A 324 5.26 -25.17 -10.28
C SER A 324 6.54 -25.36 -9.48
N HIS A 325 7.66 -25.39 -10.18
CA HIS A 325 9.01 -25.25 -9.63
C HIS A 325 9.32 -23.76 -9.54
N LEU A 326 9.44 -23.23 -8.32
CA LEU A 326 9.47 -21.79 -8.08
C LEU A 326 10.88 -21.21 -7.96
N GLU A 327 11.95 -22.01 -7.89
CA GLU A 327 13.33 -21.52 -7.73
C GLU A 327 13.68 -20.40 -8.73
N ASN A 328 13.58 -20.68 -10.03
CA ASN A 328 13.87 -19.72 -11.10
C ASN A 328 12.99 -18.47 -11.03
N THR A 329 11.69 -18.64 -10.77
CA THR A 329 10.71 -17.57 -10.64
C THR A 329 11.03 -16.65 -9.46
N LEU A 330 11.38 -17.22 -8.31
CA LEU A 330 11.71 -16.48 -7.10
C LEU A 330 13.07 -15.77 -7.25
N ARG A 331 14.05 -16.37 -7.95
CA ARG A 331 15.32 -15.71 -8.34
C ARG A 331 15.12 -14.51 -9.27
N GLN A 332 14.13 -14.56 -10.17
CA GLN A 332 13.72 -13.42 -10.99
C GLN A 332 13.04 -12.32 -10.16
N LEU A 333 12.18 -12.71 -9.20
CA LEU A 333 11.49 -11.78 -8.30
C LEU A 333 12.39 -11.14 -7.23
N GLY A 334 13.58 -11.72 -6.97
CA GLY A 334 14.63 -11.13 -6.13
C GLY A 334 15.07 -11.97 -4.93
N ILE A 335 14.48 -13.16 -4.73
CA ILE A 335 14.90 -14.14 -3.70
C ILE A 335 15.94 -15.07 -4.33
N ARG A 336 17.21 -14.90 -4.00
CA ARG A 336 18.35 -15.60 -4.63
C ARG A 336 19.22 -16.31 -3.62
N ASP A 337 19.67 -15.60 -2.60
CA ASP A 337 20.69 -16.05 -1.64
C ASP A 337 20.30 -17.35 -0.92
N ILE A 338 18.99 -17.57 -0.71
CA ILE A 338 18.46 -18.78 -0.07
C ILE A 338 18.68 -20.08 -0.86
N PHE A 339 18.86 -19.97 -2.18
CA PHE A 339 19.07 -21.09 -3.09
C PHE A 339 20.56 -21.39 -3.32
N ASP A 340 21.45 -20.52 -2.83
CA ASP A 340 22.89 -20.60 -3.03
C ASP A 340 23.61 -21.07 -1.74
N ASP A 341 24.88 -21.48 -1.85
CA ASP A 341 25.68 -21.93 -0.69
C ASP A 341 26.00 -20.81 0.33
N THR A 342 25.61 -19.57 0.02
CA THR A 342 25.68 -18.40 0.90
C THR A 342 24.49 -18.27 1.85
N ALA A 343 23.42 -19.06 1.67
CA ALA A 343 22.19 -19.01 2.47
C ALA A 343 22.44 -19.06 3.99
N LEU A 344 22.01 -18.01 4.71
CA LEU A 344 22.16 -17.89 6.16
C LEU A 344 20.90 -18.32 6.92
N LEU A 345 20.52 -19.59 6.78
CA LEU A 345 19.42 -20.21 7.53
C LEU A 345 19.82 -20.66 8.97
N THR A 346 20.77 -19.96 9.59
CA THR A 346 21.34 -20.37 10.90
C THR A 346 20.36 -20.23 12.06
N GLY A 347 19.24 -19.52 11.87
CA GLY A 347 18.13 -19.45 12.82
C GLY A 347 17.34 -20.76 12.92
N ILE A 348 17.24 -21.54 11.84
CA ILE A 348 16.53 -22.83 11.80
C ILE A 348 17.28 -23.87 12.64
N ALA A 349 18.58 -24.06 12.39
CA ALA A 349 19.37 -25.13 13.00
C ALA A 349 20.79 -24.72 13.40
N LYS A 350 21.42 -25.55 14.24
CA LYS A 350 22.85 -25.46 14.56
C LYS A 350 23.64 -26.41 13.67
N THR A 351 24.35 -25.90 12.66
CA THR A 351 25.34 -26.69 11.90
C THR A 351 26.46 -27.16 12.83
N ARG A 352 26.66 -28.49 12.91
CA ARG A 352 27.92 -29.05 13.43
C ARG A 352 29.03 -28.72 12.42
N ARG A 353 30.25 -28.50 12.92
CA ARG A 353 31.41 -27.91 12.20
C ARG A 353 31.90 -28.65 10.93
N THR A 354 31.21 -29.70 10.46
CA THR A 354 31.58 -30.54 9.32
C THR A 354 30.39 -30.89 8.41
N SER A 355 29.26 -30.19 8.54
CA SER A 355 28.02 -30.44 7.78
C SER A 355 27.78 -29.35 6.74
N LYS A 356 27.25 -29.71 5.55
CA LYS A 356 26.85 -28.78 4.47
C LYS A 356 26.00 -27.61 5.02
N HIS A 357 26.16 -26.41 4.47
CA HIS A 357 25.29 -25.28 4.79
C HIS A 357 23.84 -25.59 4.39
N LEU A 358 22.86 -25.11 5.18
CA LEU A 358 21.45 -25.26 4.85
C LEU A 358 21.08 -24.26 3.76
N ARG A 359 20.80 -24.77 2.55
CA ARG A 359 20.22 -24.03 1.42
C ARG A 359 18.91 -24.69 0.99
N VAL A 360 18.05 -23.95 0.33
CA VAL A 360 16.85 -24.49 -0.33
C VAL A 360 17.25 -24.93 -1.75
N SER A 361 16.91 -26.16 -2.14
CA SER A 361 17.21 -26.66 -3.50
C SER A 361 16.17 -26.23 -4.52
N ASP A 362 14.89 -26.27 -4.15
CA ASP A 362 13.75 -25.86 -4.97
C ASP A 362 12.56 -25.58 -4.04
N ILE A 363 11.53 -24.89 -4.55
CA ILE A 363 10.23 -24.75 -3.89
C ILE A 363 9.18 -25.24 -4.87
N VAL A 364 8.69 -26.46 -4.64
CA VAL A 364 7.63 -27.08 -5.44
C VAL A 364 6.27 -26.69 -4.86
N HIS A 365 5.42 -26.09 -5.67
CA HIS A 365 4.04 -25.78 -5.33
C HIS A 365 3.09 -26.51 -6.28
N LYS A 366 2.26 -27.41 -5.74
CA LYS A 366 1.21 -28.14 -6.47
C LYS A 366 -0.16 -27.72 -5.96
N THR A 367 -1.10 -27.54 -6.89
CA THR A 367 -2.42 -27.00 -6.62
C THR A 367 -3.42 -27.55 -7.63
N GLY A 368 -4.66 -27.76 -7.21
CA GLY A 368 -5.76 -28.20 -8.08
C GLY A 368 -6.99 -27.32 -7.88
N ILE A 369 -7.81 -27.19 -8.93
CA ILE A 369 -9.12 -26.54 -8.86
C ILE A 369 -10.15 -27.35 -9.64
N GLU A 370 -11.40 -27.35 -9.15
CA GLU A 370 -12.58 -27.84 -9.86
C GLU A 370 -13.71 -26.82 -9.67
N VAL A 371 -14.31 -26.34 -10.77
CA VAL A 371 -15.46 -25.44 -10.75
C VAL A 371 -16.64 -26.12 -11.44
N ASN A 372 -17.76 -26.22 -10.72
CA ASN A 372 -19.00 -26.85 -11.16
C ASN A 372 -20.25 -26.11 -10.64
N GLU A 373 -21.44 -26.63 -10.96
CA GLU A 373 -22.72 -25.93 -10.78
C GLU A 373 -23.05 -25.63 -9.32
N ASN A 374 -22.49 -26.41 -8.38
CA ASN A 374 -22.67 -26.18 -6.95
C ASN A 374 -21.65 -25.17 -6.39
N GLY A 375 -20.61 -24.81 -7.14
CA GLY A 375 -19.41 -24.14 -6.65
C GLY A 375 -18.20 -25.04 -6.85
N THR A 376 -17.63 -25.45 -5.73
CA THR A 376 -16.47 -26.31 -5.61
C THR A 376 -16.63 -27.02 -4.26
N ILE A 377 -17.33 -28.13 -4.03
CA ILE A 377 -18.01 -29.13 -4.87
C ILE A 377 -19.21 -29.68 -4.06
N ALA A 378 -20.34 -30.01 -4.70
CA ALA A 378 -21.57 -30.75 -4.27
C ALA A 378 -21.96 -30.91 -2.77
N TYR A 379 -23.23 -30.79 -2.34
CA TYR A 379 -24.48 -31.39 -2.90
C TYR A 379 -25.76 -30.47 -2.84
N ALA A 380 -26.93 -31.01 -3.27
CA ALA A 380 -28.06 -30.30 -3.90
C ALA A 380 -29.31 -29.91 -3.04
N ALA A 381 -30.15 -29.00 -3.57
CA ALA A 381 -31.64 -29.01 -3.54
C ALA A 381 -32.21 -27.82 -4.37
N THR A 382 -33.40 -27.99 -4.97
CA THR A 382 -34.04 -27.15 -6.02
C THR A 382 -34.86 -25.93 -5.56
N GLU A 383 -34.86 -24.86 -6.35
CA GLU A 383 -36.05 -24.02 -6.59
C GLU A 383 -36.04 -23.45 -8.04
N VAL A 384 -37.21 -23.08 -8.56
CA VAL A 384 -37.43 -22.62 -9.95
C VAL A 384 -37.93 -21.17 -9.93
N GLN A 385 -37.39 -20.30 -10.80
CA GLN A 385 -38.01 -19.00 -11.08
C GLN A 385 -38.27 -18.75 -12.56
N VAL A 386 -39.35 -18.00 -12.81
CA VAL A 386 -39.84 -17.60 -14.13
C VAL A 386 -39.51 -16.12 -14.32
N GLY A 387 -38.81 -15.80 -15.41
CA GLY A 387 -38.21 -14.48 -15.60
C GLY A 387 -39.18 -13.37 -16.02
N ASN A 388 -38.64 -12.15 -16.07
CA ASN A 388 -39.22 -11.03 -16.80
C ASN A 388 -38.09 -10.29 -17.53
N LYS A 389 -38.34 -9.99 -18.81
CA LYS A 389 -37.33 -9.57 -19.78
C LYS A 389 -36.94 -8.11 -19.60
N MET A 390 -35.84 -7.87 -18.88
CA MET A 390 -35.08 -6.61 -18.93
C MET A 390 -34.02 -6.69 -20.04
N GLU A 391 -33.33 -5.59 -20.35
CA GLU A 391 -32.13 -5.64 -21.20
C GLU A 391 -30.97 -6.24 -20.40
N GLU A 392 -30.86 -7.57 -20.42
CA GLU A 392 -29.89 -8.37 -19.65
C GLU A 392 -28.46 -8.16 -20.17
N GLY A 393 -27.54 -7.79 -19.27
CA GLY A 393 -26.11 -7.77 -19.58
C GLY A 393 -25.55 -9.19 -19.67
N THR A 394 -24.82 -9.54 -20.74
CA THR A 394 -24.28 -10.89 -20.89
C THR A 394 -22.84 -10.99 -20.37
N PHE A 395 -22.56 -11.93 -19.46
CA PHE A 395 -21.21 -12.36 -19.09
C PHE A 395 -20.97 -13.79 -19.59
N HIS A 396 -20.31 -13.93 -20.73
CA HIS A 396 -20.08 -15.24 -21.36
C HIS A 396 -18.58 -15.54 -21.44
N ALA A 397 -18.07 -16.33 -20.50
CA ALA A 397 -16.66 -16.65 -20.35
C ALA A 397 -16.19 -17.71 -21.37
N ASN A 398 -16.39 -17.42 -22.67
CA ASN A 398 -16.18 -18.36 -23.77
C ASN A 398 -14.79 -18.29 -24.42
N HIS A 399 -13.84 -17.64 -23.79
CA HIS A 399 -12.46 -17.48 -24.26
C HIS A 399 -11.56 -17.16 -23.04
N PRO A 400 -10.23 -17.15 -23.18
CA PRO A 400 -9.32 -17.12 -22.05
C PRO A 400 -9.56 -15.98 -21.04
N PHE A 401 -9.59 -16.34 -19.75
CA PHE A 401 -9.89 -15.43 -18.65
C PHE A 401 -8.94 -15.64 -17.46
N VAL A 402 -8.84 -14.63 -16.61
CA VAL A 402 -8.16 -14.68 -15.31
C VAL A 402 -9.20 -14.81 -14.20
N PHE A 403 -8.90 -15.52 -13.13
CA PHE A 403 -9.78 -15.60 -11.95
C PHE A 403 -8.98 -15.60 -10.65
N TYR A 404 -9.65 -15.25 -9.54
CA TYR A 404 -9.11 -15.44 -8.19
C TYR A 404 -10.22 -15.69 -7.16
N ILE A 405 -9.85 -16.25 -6.01
CA ILE A 405 -10.72 -16.47 -4.85
C ILE A 405 -10.14 -15.70 -3.66
N GLU A 406 -10.89 -14.74 -3.12
CA GLU A 406 -10.47 -13.87 -1.99
C GLU A 406 -11.23 -14.26 -0.71
N ASP A 407 -10.54 -14.28 0.45
CA ASP A 407 -11.14 -14.12 1.77
C ASP A 407 -11.45 -12.63 1.96
N GLU A 408 -12.71 -12.26 1.73
CA GLU A 408 -13.16 -10.87 1.74
C GLU A 408 -13.14 -10.26 3.15
N THR A 409 -12.96 -11.07 4.19
CA THR A 409 -12.76 -10.60 5.58
C THR A 409 -11.32 -10.22 5.89
N THR A 410 -10.34 -10.66 5.09
CA THR A 410 -8.90 -10.37 5.30
C THR A 410 -8.17 -9.81 4.07
N GLY A 411 -8.82 -9.76 2.90
CA GLY A 411 -8.18 -9.40 1.63
C GLY A 411 -7.12 -10.41 1.18
N THR A 412 -7.20 -11.66 1.66
CA THR A 412 -6.23 -12.72 1.35
C THR A 412 -6.68 -13.50 0.14
N ILE A 413 -5.84 -13.57 -0.91
CA ILE A 413 -6.14 -14.42 -2.07
C ILE A 413 -5.72 -15.86 -1.77
N LEU A 414 -6.70 -16.77 -1.85
CA LEU A 414 -6.52 -18.22 -1.62
C LEU A 414 -5.99 -18.88 -2.90
N TYR A 415 -6.61 -18.61 -4.04
CA TYR A 415 -6.24 -19.13 -5.34
C TYR A 415 -6.31 -18.03 -6.39
N MET A 416 -5.43 -18.07 -7.37
CA MET A 416 -5.54 -17.27 -8.59
C MET A 416 -5.02 -18.06 -9.80
N GLY A 417 -5.59 -17.80 -10.97
CA GLY A 417 -5.29 -18.58 -12.17
C GLY A 417 -5.69 -17.93 -13.49
N LYS A 418 -5.21 -18.53 -14.57
CA LYS A 418 -5.58 -18.25 -15.97
C LYS A 418 -6.12 -19.53 -16.58
N VAL A 419 -7.31 -19.46 -17.18
CA VAL A 419 -7.87 -20.56 -17.99
C VAL A 419 -7.67 -20.19 -19.46
N LYS A 420 -6.85 -20.95 -20.20
CA LYS A 420 -6.74 -20.90 -21.67
C LYS A 420 -7.50 -22.02 -22.36
N ASP A 421 -7.64 -23.18 -21.72
CA ASP A 421 -8.42 -24.32 -22.23
C ASP A 421 -9.09 -25.06 -21.05
N PRO A 422 -10.42 -24.99 -20.90
CA PRO A 422 -11.15 -25.68 -19.83
C PRO A 422 -11.01 -27.20 -19.83
N LEU A 423 -10.62 -27.82 -20.96
CA LEU A 423 -10.41 -29.28 -21.08
C LEU A 423 -8.98 -29.71 -20.78
N ASN A 424 -8.03 -28.79 -20.70
CA ASN A 424 -6.65 -29.13 -20.36
C ASN A 424 -6.50 -29.33 -18.84
N THR A 425 -6.40 -30.60 -18.43
CA THR A 425 -6.42 -31.02 -17.02
C THR A 425 -5.07 -30.91 -16.29
N SER A 426 -3.96 -30.60 -16.98
CA SER A 426 -2.66 -30.46 -16.31
C SER A 426 -1.78 -29.34 -16.89
N GLY A 427 -1.00 -28.70 -16.01
CA GLY A 427 0.06 -27.77 -16.37
C GLY A 427 1.27 -27.93 -15.45
N THR A 428 2.48 -27.77 -16.01
CA THR A 428 3.73 -27.92 -15.27
C THR A 428 4.78 -26.92 -15.74
N THR A 429 5.46 -26.24 -14.83
CA THR A 429 6.61 -25.40 -15.19
C THR A 429 7.86 -26.27 -15.39
N GLY A 430 8.51 -26.18 -16.54
CA GLY A 430 9.68 -27.00 -16.84
C GLY A 430 10.92 -26.60 -16.05
N LYS A 431 11.70 -27.58 -15.56
CA LYS A 431 13.07 -27.34 -15.06
C LYS A 431 13.99 -27.00 -16.24
N MET A 432 14.28 -25.71 -16.45
CA MET A 432 15.36 -25.29 -17.35
C MET A 432 16.72 -25.66 -16.76
N LYS A 433 17.71 -25.94 -17.64
CA LYS A 433 19.09 -26.25 -17.26
C LYS A 433 19.68 -25.18 -16.34
N GLU A 434 20.50 -25.64 -15.39
CA GLU A 434 21.29 -24.81 -14.47
C GLU A 434 21.94 -23.63 -15.21
N LEU A 435 21.69 -22.40 -14.72
CA LEU A 435 22.49 -21.25 -15.11
C LEU A 435 23.90 -21.43 -14.50
N PRO A 436 24.99 -21.27 -15.28
CA PRO A 436 26.33 -21.45 -14.74
C PRO A 436 26.64 -20.41 -13.66
N SER A 437 27.10 -20.89 -12.50
CA SER A 437 27.56 -20.04 -11.40
C SER A 437 28.75 -19.19 -11.83
N ARG A 438 28.53 -17.87 -11.90
CA ARG A 438 29.43 -16.77 -12.32
C ARG A 438 29.52 -16.55 -13.84
N PHE A 439 29.03 -15.38 -14.26
CA PHE A 439 29.33 -14.80 -15.57
C PHE A 439 30.81 -14.41 -15.67
N HIS A 440 31.46 -14.82 -16.77
CA HIS A 440 32.64 -14.12 -17.27
C HIS A 440 32.24 -12.80 -17.95
N GLN A 441 33.17 -11.85 -18.00
CA GLN A 441 33.00 -10.56 -18.66
C GLN A 441 32.87 -10.71 -20.20
N ASP A 442 32.37 -9.65 -20.83
CA ASP A 442 32.32 -9.40 -22.29
C ASP A 442 31.19 -10.06 -23.11
N LEU A 443 29.97 -9.51 -22.98
CA LEU A 443 28.96 -9.36 -24.04
C LEU A 443 28.01 -8.20 -23.66
N PRO A 444 27.31 -7.55 -24.61
CA PRO A 444 26.82 -6.17 -24.43
C PRO A 444 25.69 -6.06 -23.42
N THR A 445 25.74 -4.98 -22.64
CA THR A 445 24.83 -4.69 -21.53
C THR A 445 23.39 -4.49 -21.99
N MET A 446 22.56 -5.53 -21.90
CA MET A 446 21.12 -5.35 -21.78
C MET A 446 20.82 -4.94 -20.33
N THR A 447 20.42 -3.69 -20.14
CA THR A 447 20.03 -3.14 -18.83
C THR A 447 18.81 -3.88 -18.28
N PRO A 448 18.89 -4.49 -17.09
CA PRO A 448 17.71 -5.07 -16.44
C PRO A 448 16.68 -3.98 -16.14
N VAL A 449 15.45 -4.14 -16.63
CA VAL A 449 14.33 -3.27 -16.27
C VAL A 449 13.86 -3.64 -14.86
N ALA A 450 14.44 -2.98 -13.86
CA ALA A 450 13.94 -3.04 -12.49
C ALA A 450 12.68 -2.17 -12.35
N LEU A 451 11.66 -2.71 -11.69
CA LEU A 451 10.56 -1.93 -11.11
C LEU A 451 10.61 -2.05 -9.58
N PRO A 452 10.20 -1.02 -8.82
CA PRO A 452 10.90 -0.70 -7.59
C PRO A 452 10.60 -1.67 -6.44
N ALA A 453 11.63 -1.96 -5.64
CA ALA A 453 11.47 -1.93 -4.19
C ALA A 453 11.13 -0.49 -3.76
N THR A 454 10.47 -0.26 -2.62
CA THR A 454 10.42 1.11 -2.05
C THR A 454 11.84 1.61 -1.93
N SER A 455 12.16 2.57 -2.79
CA SER A 455 13.51 3.00 -3.04
C SER A 455 14.04 3.71 -1.79
N THR A 456 15.35 3.87 -1.72
CA THR A 456 15.93 4.77 -0.72
C THR A 456 15.35 6.19 -0.86
N GLU A 457 14.93 6.57 -2.08
CA GLU A 457 14.25 7.82 -2.40
C GLU A 457 12.81 7.85 -1.83
N ASP A 458 12.08 6.73 -1.82
CA ASP A 458 10.76 6.63 -1.17
C ASP A 458 10.86 6.72 0.37
N ARG A 459 11.91 6.12 0.97
CA ARG A 459 12.16 6.24 2.42
C ARG A 459 12.52 7.67 2.84
N TYR A 460 13.17 8.41 1.95
CA TYR A 460 13.54 9.81 2.14
C TYR A 460 12.32 10.75 2.22
N TYR A 461 11.15 10.39 1.69
CA TYR A 461 9.94 11.23 1.82
C TYR A 461 9.32 11.24 3.22
N PHE A 462 9.51 10.21 4.05
CA PHE A 462 8.95 10.19 5.41
C PHE A 462 9.53 11.30 6.31
N PHE A 463 10.78 11.74 6.09
CA PHE A 463 11.32 12.91 6.80
C PHE A 463 10.42 14.15 6.63
N ASN A 464 9.76 14.31 5.46
CA ASN A 464 8.91 15.46 5.20
C ASN A 464 7.73 15.54 6.18
N ILE A 465 7.22 14.37 6.57
CA ILE A 465 6.02 14.25 7.39
C ILE A 465 6.39 14.19 8.86
N ASP A 466 7.48 13.49 9.22
CA ASP A 466 8.06 13.55 10.56
C ASP A 466 8.36 15.02 10.95
N LEU A 467 9.00 15.79 10.05
CA LEU A 467 9.32 17.20 10.30
C LEU A 467 8.06 18.07 10.44
N LEU A 468 7.08 17.92 9.54
CA LEU A 468 5.80 18.63 9.65
C LEU A 468 5.09 18.32 10.98
N GLN A 469 5.02 17.04 11.36
CA GLN A 469 4.40 16.62 12.62
C GLN A 469 5.11 17.26 13.81
N ARG A 470 6.45 17.26 13.83
CA ARG A 470 7.20 17.92 14.92
C ARG A 470 7.00 19.43 14.94
N VAL A 471 7.02 20.12 13.79
CA VAL A 471 6.76 21.57 13.76
C VAL A 471 5.32 21.90 14.17
N ASN A 472 4.34 21.05 13.84
CA ASN A 472 2.95 21.19 14.28
C ASN A 472 2.78 21.08 15.82
N GLU A 473 3.73 20.48 16.55
CA GLU A 473 3.75 20.46 18.02
C GLU A 473 4.26 21.78 18.63
N ASP A 474 5.09 22.57 17.92
CA ASP A 474 5.69 23.81 18.42
C ASP A 474 4.96 25.10 17.95
N VAL A 475 4.13 25.02 16.91
CA VAL A 475 3.45 26.17 16.28
C VAL A 475 1.93 26.02 16.34
N GLU A 476 1.22 27.06 16.77
CA GLU A 476 -0.25 27.16 16.76
C GLU A 476 -0.74 27.98 15.55
N GLY A 477 -1.78 27.52 14.86
CA GLY A 477 -2.39 28.26 13.74
C GLY A 477 -1.82 27.93 12.35
N ASN A 478 -1.79 28.94 11.47
CA ASN A 478 -1.39 28.82 10.06
C ASN A 478 0.11 28.56 9.93
N LEU A 479 0.50 27.44 9.30
CA LEU A 479 1.89 27.02 9.14
C LEU A 479 2.22 26.79 7.67
N VAL A 480 3.43 27.16 7.27
CA VAL A 480 4.09 26.67 6.05
C VAL A 480 5.56 26.35 6.35
N LEU A 481 6.07 25.23 5.83
CA LEU A 481 7.49 24.89 5.86
C LEU A 481 7.94 24.25 4.54
N SER A 482 9.25 24.16 4.33
CA SER A 482 9.85 23.43 3.21
C SER A 482 10.72 22.28 3.72
N PRO A 483 10.20 21.05 3.74
CA PRO A 483 10.97 19.89 4.11
C PRO A 483 12.22 19.68 3.26
N SER A 484 12.11 19.86 1.94
CA SER A 484 13.24 19.74 1.01
C SER A 484 14.38 20.71 1.33
N SER A 485 14.07 21.94 1.72
CA SER A 485 15.11 22.90 2.15
C SER A 485 15.80 22.48 3.44
N ALA A 486 15.03 21.99 4.42
CA ALA A 486 15.57 21.47 5.67
C ALA A 486 16.49 20.27 5.40
N LYS A 487 16.10 19.37 4.48
CA LYS A 487 16.94 18.26 4.04
C LYS A 487 18.24 18.73 3.39
N VAL A 488 18.22 19.70 2.48
CA VAL A 488 19.45 20.25 1.87
C VAL A 488 20.37 20.84 2.95
N ALA A 489 19.83 21.62 3.88
CA ALA A 489 20.58 22.18 4.99
C ALA A 489 21.19 21.11 5.92
N LEU A 490 20.46 20.03 6.20
CA LEU A 490 20.97 18.93 7.03
C LEU A 490 21.97 18.03 6.28
N MET A 491 21.76 17.77 4.99
CA MET A 491 22.74 17.05 4.16
C MET A 491 24.04 17.86 4.01
N SER A 492 23.97 19.19 3.97
CA SER A 492 25.17 20.03 4.01
C SER A 492 25.95 19.91 5.33
N LEU A 493 25.29 19.60 6.45
CA LEU A 493 25.97 19.25 7.72
C LEU A 493 26.53 17.83 7.72
N VAL A 494 25.91 16.88 7.01
CA VAL A 494 26.40 15.50 6.92
C VAL A 494 27.84 15.49 6.37
N GLU A 495 28.14 16.28 5.33
CA GLU A 495 29.51 16.43 4.78
C GLU A 495 30.57 16.75 5.86
N GLY A 496 30.23 17.61 6.82
CA GLY A 496 31.15 18.09 7.85
C GLY A 496 31.19 17.27 9.14
N THR A 497 30.36 16.22 9.26
CA THR A 497 30.18 15.46 10.51
C THR A 497 30.76 14.06 10.47
N GLY A 498 31.28 13.63 11.63
CA GLY A 498 31.80 12.29 11.88
C GLY A 498 31.05 11.54 12.98
N GLY A 499 31.44 10.27 13.20
CA GLY A 499 31.00 9.46 14.34
C GLY A 499 29.47 9.38 14.53
N ARG A 500 29.04 9.44 15.80
CA ARG A 500 27.63 9.40 16.21
C ARG A 500 26.82 10.56 15.63
N THR A 501 27.38 11.76 15.61
CA THR A 501 26.73 12.97 15.09
C THR A 501 26.31 12.81 13.62
N ARG A 502 27.17 12.19 12.80
CA ARG A 502 26.82 11.83 11.41
C ARG A 502 25.72 10.77 11.34
N GLN A 503 25.76 9.77 12.23
CA GLN A 503 24.75 8.71 12.28
C GLN A 503 23.36 9.23 12.66
N GLU A 504 23.26 10.16 13.62
CA GLU A 504 22.00 10.82 13.98
C GLU A 504 21.40 11.59 12.81
N LEU A 505 22.20 12.39 12.09
CA LEU A 505 21.76 13.10 10.88
C LEU A 505 21.31 12.15 9.77
N LEU A 506 22.08 11.11 9.47
CA LEU A 506 21.75 10.11 8.45
C LEU A 506 20.48 9.33 8.79
N ALA A 507 20.30 8.95 10.06
CA ALA A 507 19.12 8.24 10.54
C ALA A 507 17.86 9.11 10.42
N ALA A 508 17.93 10.38 10.87
CA ALA A 508 16.80 11.31 10.77
C ALA A 508 16.42 11.59 9.31
N LEU A 509 17.40 11.86 8.44
CA LEU A 509 17.19 12.04 6.99
C LEU A 509 16.82 10.73 6.26
N ARG A 510 16.90 9.58 6.94
CA ARG A 510 16.70 8.23 6.40
C ARG A 510 17.60 7.92 5.20
N LEU A 511 18.82 8.48 5.20
CA LEU A 511 19.82 8.37 4.13
C LEU A 511 20.81 7.23 4.39
N PRO A 512 21.31 6.58 3.34
CA PRO A 512 22.34 5.55 3.47
C PRO A 512 23.72 6.23 3.60
N PRO A 513 24.73 5.56 4.19
CA PRO A 513 25.99 6.20 4.57
C PRO A 513 26.90 6.61 3.39
N GLN A 514 26.61 6.17 2.15
CA GLN A 514 27.44 6.42 0.98
C GLN A 514 27.35 7.89 0.51
N GLU A 515 28.48 8.58 0.58
CA GLU A 515 28.67 9.99 0.22
C GLU A 515 28.21 10.34 -1.20
N TYR A 516 28.53 9.50 -2.19
CA TYR A 516 28.04 9.65 -3.56
C TYR A 516 26.50 9.66 -3.64
N THR A 517 25.82 8.82 -2.87
CA THR A 517 24.36 8.73 -2.84
C THR A 517 23.75 9.97 -2.20
N ILE A 518 24.33 10.45 -1.09
CA ILE A 518 23.90 11.68 -0.40
C ILE A 518 24.03 12.88 -1.35
N ARG A 519 25.18 13.04 -2.01
CA ARG A 519 25.43 14.11 -2.99
C ARG A 519 24.53 14.02 -4.22
N ARG A 520 24.25 12.81 -4.71
CA ARG A 520 23.28 12.59 -5.81
C ARG A 520 21.86 13.02 -5.39
N ILE A 521 21.40 12.62 -4.21
CA ILE A 521 20.08 12.99 -3.69
C ILE A 521 20.01 14.51 -3.50
N SER A 522 20.98 15.13 -2.82
CA SER A 522 21.07 16.59 -2.65
C SER A 522 20.90 17.33 -3.97
N ARG A 523 21.63 16.91 -5.02
CA ARG A 523 21.54 17.54 -6.34
C ARG A 523 20.14 17.43 -6.97
N LEU A 524 19.47 16.28 -6.82
CA LEU A 524 18.10 16.08 -7.32
C LEU A 524 17.08 16.95 -6.57
N THR A 525 17.23 17.07 -5.24
CA THR A 525 16.42 17.96 -4.41
C THR A 525 16.61 19.42 -4.81
N LEU A 526 17.85 19.86 -4.99
CA LEU A 526 18.17 21.21 -5.46
C LEU A 526 17.63 21.50 -6.88
N MET A 527 17.70 20.54 -7.80
CA MET A 527 17.08 20.63 -9.15
C MET A 527 15.55 20.70 -9.13
N SER A 528 14.92 20.35 -8.01
CA SER A 528 13.46 20.43 -7.82
C SER A 528 13.06 21.76 -7.16
N LEU A 529 13.92 22.28 -6.28
CA LEU A 529 13.76 23.57 -5.61
C LEU A 529 14.21 24.78 -6.45
N LYS A 530 15.12 24.62 -7.42
CA LYS A 530 15.58 25.68 -8.33
C LYS A 530 15.01 25.48 -9.73
N ASN A 531 13.91 26.15 -10.04
CA ASN A 531 13.19 26.00 -11.31
C ASN A 531 12.64 27.36 -11.79
N TYR A 532 12.87 27.72 -13.04
CA TYR A 532 12.54 29.04 -13.61
C TYR A 532 11.83 28.88 -14.97
N GLN A 533 10.81 28.02 -15.05
CA GLN A 533 10.16 27.63 -16.31
C GLN A 533 8.66 27.94 -16.35
N ASN A 534 8.19 28.36 -17.52
CA ASN A 534 6.77 28.41 -17.90
C ASN A 534 5.82 29.08 -16.89
N GLY A 535 6.26 30.15 -16.22
CA GLY A 535 5.45 30.88 -15.24
C GLY A 535 5.51 30.36 -13.81
N THR A 536 6.46 29.46 -13.53
CA THR A 536 6.85 29.08 -12.17
C THR A 536 8.33 29.41 -11.92
N GLU A 537 8.58 30.23 -10.91
CA GLU A 537 9.89 30.55 -10.32
C GLU A 537 9.93 29.96 -8.91
N SER A 538 10.80 28.98 -8.70
CA SER A 538 11.16 28.42 -7.41
C SER A 538 12.65 28.63 -7.22
N ASP A 539 13.03 29.21 -6.08
CA ASP A 539 14.43 29.32 -5.68
C ASP A 539 14.62 28.95 -4.21
N VAL A 540 15.80 28.41 -3.92
CA VAL A 540 16.24 28.07 -2.58
C VAL A 540 17.64 28.61 -2.34
N ALA A 541 17.80 29.27 -1.21
CA ALA A 541 19.08 29.71 -0.71
C ALA A 541 19.30 29.09 0.67
N THR A 542 20.43 28.40 0.83
CA THR A 542 20.96 28.00 2.13
C THR A 542 22.26 28.76 2.35
N ARG A 543 22.57 29.06 3.61
CA ARG A 543 23.86 29.65 4.00
C ARG A 543 24.30 29.10 5.35
N VAL A 544 25.57 28.72 5.42
CA VAL A 544 26.24 28.35 6.68
C VAL A 544 26.99 29.59 7.17
N TRP A 545 26.59 30.10 8.32
CA TRP A 545 27.26 31.21 8.98
C TRP A 545 28.18 30.67 10.06
N ILE A 546 29.44 31.10 10.06
CA ILE A 546 30.42 30.70 11.08
C ILE A 546 31.03 31.91 11.77
N ASN A 547 31.44 31.75 13.01
CA ASN A 547 32.21 32.75 13.72
C ASN A 547 33.61 32.90 13.06
N PRO A 548 34.16 34.11 12.83
CA PRO A 548 35.51 34.29 12.28
C PRO A 548 36.63 33.56 13.03
N THR A 549 36.41 33.16 14.29
CA THR A 549 37.35 32.32 15.06
C THR A 549 37.39 30.85 14.61
N LEU A 550 36.44 30.40 13.80
CA LEU A 550 36.40 29.04 13.25
C LEU A 550 37.04 29.01 11.86
N ALA A 551 38.16 28.28 11.74
CA ALA A 551 38.75 27.96 10.44
C ALA A 551 38.03 26.75 9.83
N ALA A 552 37.23 26.97 8.79
CA ALA A 552 36.58 25.90 8.03
C ALA A 552 37.58 25.19 7.10
N SER A 553 37.43 23.88 6.91
CA SER A 553 38.28 23.09 6.02
C SER A 553 37.97 23.38 4.54
N GLU A 554 39.00 23.43 3.70
CA GLU A 554 38.84 23.64 2.25
C GLU A 554 37.98 22.54 1.62
N ASN A 555 38.15 21.29 2.05
CA ASN A 555 37.34 20.16 1.59
C ASN A 555 35.84 20.38 1.86
N TYR A 556 35.49 20.88 3.05
CA TYR A 556 34.10 21.18 3.38
C TYR A 556 33.56 22.37 2.58
N MET A 557 34.34 23.46 2.45
CA MET A 557 33.95 24.62 1.63
C MET A 557 33.71 24.23 0.17
N ASN A 558 34.60 23.45 -0.44
CA ASN A 558 34.47 22.97 -1.81
C ASN A 558 33.25 22.04 -1.96
N ALA A 559 33.04 21.10 -1.04
CA ALA A 559 31.89 20.19 -1.08
C ALA A 559 30.55 20.95 -0.99
N LEU A 560 30.46 21.99 -0.14
CA LEU A 560 29.28 22.84 -0.03
C LEU A 560 28.97 23.57 -1.35
N HIS A 561 30.00 24.17 -1.97
CA HIS A 561 29.88 24.87 -3.24
C HIS A 561 29.45 23.91 -4.37
N ASP A 562 30.20 22.82 -4.56
CA ASP A 562 30.06 21.90 -5.70
C ASP A 562 28.82 20.99 -5.66
N HIS A 563 28.25 20.76 -4.47
CA HIS A 563 27.19 19.73 -4.29
C HIS A 563 25.95 20.22 -3.54
N TYR A 564 26.02 21.36 -2.85
CA TYR A 564 24.89 21.90 -2.06
C TYR A 564 24.47 23.30 -2.51
N GLY A 565 25.23 23.96 -3.40
CA GLY A 565 24.89 25.28 -3.94
C GLY A 565 24.79 26.35 -2.85
N THR A 566 25.58 26.20 -1.79
CA THR A 566 25.70 27.10 -0.63
C THR A 566 27.17 27.36 -0.35
N ASP A 567 27.47 28.56 0.11
CA ASP A 567 28.80 28.93 0.60
C ASP A 567 28.79 29.11 2.13
N ILE A 568 29.98 29.26 2.69
CA ILE A 568 30.17 29.65 4.09
C ILE A 568 30.40 31.16 4.16
N GLN A 569 29.72 31.85 5.09
CA GLN A 569 29.97 33.26 5.37
C GLN A 569 30.42 33.46 6.83
N GLN A 570 31.53 34.15 7.03
CA GLN A 570 32.00 34.50 8.36
C GLN A 570 31.23 35.70 8.92
N ILE A 571 30.74 35.60 10.16
CA ILE A 571 30.01 36.68 10.83
C ILE A 571 30.23 36.65 12.35
N ASN A 572 30.52 37.82 12.94
CA ASN A 572 30.64 37.93 14.39
C ASN A 572 29.23 38.06 15.01
N PHE A 573 28.69 36.94 15.52
CA PHE A 573 27.36 36.87 16.13
C PHE A 573 27.16 37.80 17.34
N GLY A 574 28.24 38.22 18.02
CA GLY A 574 28.17 39.18 19.12
C GLY A 574 28.03 40.65 18.68
N ASN A 575 28.05 40.94 17.38
CA ASN A 575 27.79 42.26 16.84
C ASN A 575 26.29 42.46 16.58
N ALA A 576 25.71 43.58 17.04
CA ALA A 576 24.31 43.93 16.79
C ALA A 576 23.92 43.93 15.29
N ASN A 577 24.89 44.22 14.41
CA ASN A 577 24.69 44.19 12.95
C ASN A 577 24.65 42.78 12.35
N ALA A 578 24.97 41.72 13.10
CA ALA A 578 24.93 40.35 12.58
C ALA A 578 23.51 39.93 12.17
N ALA A 579 22.52 40.27 12.99
CA ALA A 579 21.11 40.08 12.69
C ALA A 579 20.70 40.82 11.40
N ASN A 580 21.18 42.06 11.20
CA ASN A 580 20.88 42.84 10.00
C ASN A 580 21.43 42.17 8.74
N ALA A 581 22.71 41.75 8.73
CA ALA A 581 23.29 41.09 7.55
C ALA A 581 22.59 39.75 7.21
N ILE A 582 22.17 38.98 8.23
CA ILE A 582 21.36 37.77 8.04
C ILE A 582 19.97 38.11 7.46
N ASN A 583 19.30 39.14 8.01
CA ASN A 583 18.00 39.59 7.53
C ASN A 583 18.05 40.13 6.10
N ASP A 584 19.09 40.89 5.75
CA ASP A 584 19.29 41.47 4.43
C ASP A 584 19.55 40.37 3.39
N TRP A 585 20.35 39.35 3.74
CA TRP A 585 20.54 38.17 2.89
C TRP A 585 19.24 37.41 2.63
N VAL A 586 18.41 37.17 3.67
CA VAL A 586 17.09 36.54 3.46
C VAL A 586 16.18 37.43 2.62
N ARG A 587 16.20 38.75 2.82
CA ARG A 587 15.36 39.69 2.07
C ARG A 587 15.70 39.67 0.58
N GLU A 588 16.99 39.64 0.24
CA GLU A 588 17.48 39.47 -1.14
C GLU A 588 16.96 38.17 -1.77
N HIS A 589 17.18 37.03 -1.10
CA HIS A 589 16.86 35.69 -1.63
C HIS A 589 15.36 35.35 -1.56
N THR A 590 14.54 36.18 -0.93
CA THR A 590 13.07 36.08 -0.91
C THR A 590 12.37 37.17 -1.71
N ARG A 591 13.11 37.97 -2.50
CA ARG A 591 12.55 39.09 -3.29
C ARG A 591 11.79 40.12 -2.42
N ASN A 592 12.28 40.39 -1.22
CA ASN A 592 11.65 41.22 -0.18
C ASN A 592 10.35 40.66 0.42
N ASN A 593 10.04 39.37 0.24
CA ASN A 593 8.86 38.76 0.84
C ASN A 593 9.01 38.45 2.33
N ILE A 594 10.24 38.24 2.82
CA ILE A 594 10.53 38.00 4.23
C ILE A 594 11.52 39.08 4.70
N ASN A 595 11.06 39.95 5.60
CA ASN A 595 11.77 41.21 5.91
C ASN A 595 12.79 41.12 7.06
N SER A 596 12.52 40.26 8.05
CA SER A 596 13.33 40.06 9.25
C SER A 596 13.04 38.68 9.86
N ILE A 597 14.11 37.95 10.19
CA ILE A 597 14.11 36.56 10.68
C ILE A 597 14.88 36.40 11.99
N VAL A 598 15.82 37.31 12.28
CA VAL A 598 16.57 37.38 13.53
C VAL A 598 16.42 38.79 14.07
N GLN A 599 16.00 38.94 15.32
CA GLN A 599 15.93 40.26 15.95
C GLN A 599 17.34 40.69 16.40
N PRO A 600 17.71 41.98 16.27
CA PRO A 600 18.97 42.48 16.82
C PRO A 600 19.10 42.15 18.31
N GLY A 601 20.16 41.43 18.67
CA GLY A 601 20.45 41.03 20.05
C GLY A 601 19.90 39.66 20.50
N THR A 602 19.17 38.90 19.67
CA THR A 602 18.75 37.53 20.04
C THR A 602 19.77 36.44 19.73
N LEU A 603 20.80 36.75 18.95
CA LEU A 603 21.93 35.85 18.69
C LEU A 603 22.83 35.77 19.93
N GLN A 604 23.10 34.55 20.41
CA GLN A 604 23.98 34.36 21.57
C GLN A 604 25.44 34.62 21.17
N THR A 605 26.21 35.32 22.01
CA THR A 605 27.58 35.75 21.71
C THR A 605 28.58 34.60 21.56
N ASP A 606 28.25 33.42 22.10
CA ASP A 606 29.02 32.18 22.00
C ASP A 606 28.65 31.33 20.77
N THR A 607 27.67 31.75 19.96
CA THR A 607 27.29 31.07 18.70
C THR A 607 28.52 30.90 17.82
N GLN A 608 28.81 29.65 17.44
CA GLN A 608 29.91 29.30 16.55
C GLN A 608 29.45 29.01 15.13
N LEU A 609 28.26 28.41 14.98
CA LEU A 609 27.66 28.04 13.70
C LEU A 609 26.14 28.23 13.74
N LEU A 610 25.61 28.87 12.69
CA LEU A 610 24.18 29.05 12.42
C LEU A 610 23.91 28.64 10.97
N ILE A 611 22.80 27.96 10.71
CA ILE A 611 22.33 27.72 9.33
C ILE A 611 21.02 28.45 9.12
N THR A 612 20.94 29.16 7.99
CA THR A 612 19.70 29.79 7.52
C THR A 612 19.31 29.21 6.17
N SER A 613 18.04 28.88 6.01
CA SER A 613 17.45 28.49 4.73
C SER A 613 16.28 29.41 4.41
N ALA A 614 16.30 29.97 3.21
CA ALA A 614 15.31 30.90 2.69
C ALA A 614 14.79 30.37 1.36
N LEU A 615 13.47 30.41 1.17
CA LEU A 615 12.83 29.93 -0.04
C LEU A 615 11.92 30.99 -0.65
N TYR A 616 11.87 30.97 -1.97
CA TYR A 616 10.90 31.70 -2.76
C TYR A 616 10.19 30.73 -3.69
N PHE A 617 8.86 30.75 -3.70
CA PHE A 617 8.07 30.05 -4.69
C PHE A 617 7.00 30.98 -5.24
N LYS A 618 6.96 31.02 -6.56
CA LYS A 618 6.00 31.75 -7.37
C LYS A 618 5.55 30.82 -8.49
N GLY A 619 4.27 30.54 -8.63
CA GLY A 619 3.77 29.64 -9.67
C GLY A 619 2.38 30.05 -10.12
N ARG A 620 2.20 30.36 -11.40
CA ARG A 620 0.86 30.59 -11.96
C ARG A 620 0.10 29.28 -12.10
N TRP A 621 -1.19 29.27 -11.84
CA TRP A 621 -2.04 28.12 -12.11
C TRP A 621 -2.03 27.78 -13.61
N LEU A 622 -2.13 26.49 -13.94
CA LEU A 622 -2.45 26.07 -15.30
C LEU A 622 -3.88 26.48 -15.69
N LYS A 623 -4.76 26.56 -14.67
CA LYS A 623 -6.19 26.88 -14.75
C LYS A 623 -6.48 27.95 -13.71
N SER A 624 -6.39 29.22 -14.11
CA SER A 624 -6.58 30.36 -13.20
C SER A 624 -8.06 30.52 -12.80
N PHE A 625 -8.30 31.10 -11.63
CA PHE A 625 -9.63 31.43 -11.15
C PHE A 625 -10.10 32.75 -11.75
N ASP A 626 -11.40 32.92 -11.98
CA ASP A 626 -11.93 34.22 -12.41
C ASP A 626 -12.02 35.16 -11.19
N LYS A 627 -11.28 36.28 -11.24
CA LYS A 627 -11.35 37.33 -10.22
C LYS A 627 -12.75 37.94 -10.08
N HIS A 628 -13.58 37.87 -11.13
CA HIS A 628 -14.98 38.26 -11.09
C HIS A 628 -15.90 37.18 -10.52
N ALA A 629 -15.43 35.94 -10.32
CA ALA A 629 -16.15 34.86 -9.64
C ALA A 629 -15.84 34.79 -8.14
N THR A 630 -14.69 35.30 -7.66
CA THR A 630 -14.35 35.35 -6.23
C THR A 630 -15.41 36.08 -5.40
N ARG A 631 -15.85 35.48 -4.29
CA ARG A 631 -16.85 36.05 -3.36
C ARG A 631 -16.42 35.90 -1.91
N MET A 632 -16.84 36.83 -1.07
CA MET A 632 -16.84 36.62 0.38
C MET A 632 -17.81 35.49 0.71
N ARG A 633 -17.33 34.45 1.39
CA ARG A 633 -18.11 33.29 1.84
C ARG A 633 -17.57 32.82 3.20
N CYS A 634 -18.39 32.12 3.96
CA CYS A 634 -18.00 31.53 5.24
C CYS A 634 -16.82 30.55 5.10
N PHE A 635 -15.80 30.75 5.94
CA PHE A 635 -14.84 29.74 6.34
C PHE A 635 -15.01 29.43 7.82
N TYR A 636 -15.24 28.17 8.17
CA TYR A 636 -15.50 27.71 9.53
C TYR A 636 -14.18 27.54 10.29
N VAL A 637 -13.91 28.47 11.22
CA VAL A 637 -12.72 28.42 12.09
C VAL A 637 -13.09 27.73 13.41
N PRO A 638 -12.29 26.75 13.89
CA PRO A 638 -12.50 26.12 15.19
C PRO A 638 -12.74 27.14 16.31
N GLU A 639 -13.74 26.88 17.16
CA GLU A 639 -14.19 27.74 18.27
C GLU A 639 -14.69 29.16 17.89
N ARG A 640 -14.43 29.65 16.67
CA ARG A 640 -14.77 31.02 16.21
C ARG A 640 -15.88 31.05 15.15
N GLY A 641 -16.36 29.90 14.69
CA GLY A 641 -17.45 29.76 13.73
C GLY A 641 -17.11 30.31 12.35
N CYS A 642 -18.13 30.71 11.59
CA CYS A 642 -17.95 31.32 10.27
C CYS A 642 -17.17 32.65 10.37
N GLN A 643 -16.11 32.76 9.56
CA GLN A 643 -15.38 33.98 9.26
C GLN A 643 -15.47 34.22 7.75
N ASP A 644 -15.88 35.41 7.32
CA ASP A 644 -15.96 35.73 5.90
C ASP A 644 -14.56 35.83 5.28
N VAL A 645 -14.29 35.03 4.26
CA VAL A 645 -13.05 35.07 3.47
C VAL A 645 -13.36 35.14 1.98
N PRO A 646 -12.46 35.72 1.16
CA PRO A 646 -12.53 35.57 -0.29
C PRO A 646 -12.30 34.10 -0.68
N LEU A 647 -13.37 33.39 -1.03
CA LEU A 647 -13.31 32.11 -1.72
C LEU A 647 -13.32 32.36 -3.23
N MET A 648 -12.29 31.86 -3.92
CA MET A 648 -12.17 31.88 -5.37
C MET A 648 -12.70 30.57 -5.95
N GLU A 649 -13.36 30.65 -7.12
CA GLU A 649 -14.11 29.55 -7.74
C GLU A 649 -13.68 29.34 -9.19
N ASN A 650 -13.49 28.08 -9.58
CA ASN A 650 -13.20 27.66 -10.94
C ASN A 650 -13.91 26.33 -11.22
N THR A 651 -14.47 26.16 -12.43
CA THR A 651 -15.07 24.91 -12.89
C THR A 651 -14.29 24.39 -14.10
N ASP A 652 -13.58 23.29 -13.91
CA ASP A 652 -12.77 22.63 -14.95
C ASP A 652 -12.52 21.16 -14.52
N ARG A 653 -11.80 20.40 -15.34
CA ARG A 653 -11.32 19.06 -15.03
C ARG A 653 -10.13 19.11 -14.06
N TYR A 654 -10.27 18.52 -12.88
CA TYR A 654 -9.20 18.42 -11.88
C TYR A 654 -8.96 16.95 -11.51
N ARG A 655 -7.71 16.60 -11.16
CA ARG A 655 -7.44 15.31 -10.50
C ARG A 655 -7.87 15.42 -9.05
N HIS A 656 -8.86 14.64 -8.64
CA HIS A 656 -9.32 14.61 -7.25
C HIS A 656 -9.78 13.20 -6.83
N GLY A 657 -9.99 13.00 -5.53
CA GLY A 657 -10.47 11.75 -4.98
C GLY A 657 -10.60 11.77 -3.45
N TYR A 658 -11.42 10.88 -2.92
CA TYR A 658 -11.51 10.63 -1.48
C TYR A 658 -10.47 9.57 -1.07
N ILE A 659 -9.63 9.90 -0.10
CA ILE A 659 -8.58 9.01 0.44
C ILE A 659 -9.10 8.40 1.73
N ALA A 660 -9.65 7.19 1.65
CA ALA A 660 -10.30 6.51 2.76
C ALA A 660 -9.37 6.29 3.98
N SER A 661 -8.07 6.07 3.77
CA SER A 661 -7.09 5.93 4.86
C SER A 661 -6.77 7.23 5.59
N LEU A 662 -7.34 8.37 5.17
CA LEU A 662 -7.15 9.70 5.75
C LEU A 662 -8.49 10.39 6.10
N ASP A 663 -9.65 9.76 5.85
CA ASP A 663 -10.99 10.39 5.86
C ASP A 663 -10.99 11.80 5.23
N THR A 664 -10.38 11.92 4.05
CA THR A 664 -10.00 13.23 3.47
C THR A 664 -10.24 13.26 1.98
N ASN A 665 -10.90 14.32 1.50
CA ASN A 665 -11.00 14.64 0.10
C ASN A 665 -9.73 15.38 -0.34
N VAL A 666 -9.12 14.94 -1.44
CA VAL A 666 -7.91 15.55 -1.99
C VAL A 666 -8.13 16.02 -3.41
N VAL A 667 -7.68 17.24 -3.72
CA VAL A 667 -7.65 17.80 -5.08
C VAL A 667 -6.24 18.25 -5.44
N GLU A 668 -5.88 18.06 -6.70
CA GLU A 668 -4.65 18.57 -7.30
C GLU A 668 -4.93 19.73 -8.25
N ILE A 669 -4.22 20.83 -8.01
CA ILE A 669 -4.29 22.08 -8.76
C ILE A 669 -2.93 22.28 -9.47
N PRO A 670 -2.83 21.97 -10.78
CA PRO A 670 -1.57 22.05 -11.51
C PRO A 670 -1.13 23.50 -11.76
N TYR A 671 0.18 23.75 -11.71
CA TYR A 671 0.79 25.01 -12.15
C TYR A 671 1.12 24.99 -13.66
N SER A 672 1.27 26.18 -14.25
CA SER A 672 1.44 26.37 -15.71
C SER A 672 2.74 25.79 -16.28
N ASN A 673 3.67 25.33 -15.43
CA ASN A 673 4.87 24.62 -15.86
C ASN A 673 4.64 23.14 -16.17
N GLY A 674 3.49 22.56 -15.82
CA GLY A 674 3.18 21.13 -16.00
C GLY A 674 4.04 20.16 -15.18
N ARG A 675 4.89 20.68 -14.28
CA ARG A 675 5.83 19.91 -13.45
C ARG A 675 5.49 19.99 -11.96
N THR A 676 4.97 21.12 -11.49
CA THR A 676 4.57 21.30 -10.10
C THR A 676 3.05 21.37 -9.97
N SER A 677 2.51 20.86 -8.86
CA SER A 677 1.10 21.02 -8.48
C SER A 677 0.96 21.40 -7.01
N MET A 678 -0.12 22.09 -6.66
CA MET A 678 -0.61 22.17 -5.28
C MET A 678 -1.60 21.02 -5.03
N LEU A 679 -1.48 20.37 -3.87
CA LEU A 679 -2.47 19.44 -3.33
C LEU A 679 -3.16 20.10 -2.14
N ILE A 680 -4.48 19.97 -2.05
CA ILE A 680 -5.27 20.38 -0.88
C ILE A 680 -5.95 19.15 -0.29
N PHE A 681 -5.74 18.95 1.00
CA PHE A 681 -6.20 17.83 1.81
C PHE A 681 -7.27 18.32 2.78
N LEU A 682 -8.54 18.11 2.42
CA LEU A 682 -9.71 18.61 3.12
C LEU A 682 -10.39 17.47 3.91
N PRO A 683 -10.30 17.44 5.25
CA PRO A 683 -10.97 16.43 6.07
C PRO A 683 -12.46 16.35 5.77
N ASN A 684 -13.04 15.15 5.81
CA ASN A 684 -14.44 14.95 5.48
C ASN A 684 -15.39 15.45 6.57
N GLN A 685 -15.05 15.20 7.85
CA GLN A 685 -15.85 15.62 9.01
C GLN A 685 -15.20 16.75 9.81
N GLU A 686 -15.95 17.84 10.02
CA GLU A 686 -15.49 19.03 10.77
C GLU A 686 -15.27 18.78 12.26
N GLU A 687 -16.03 17.86 12.86
CA GLU A 687 -16.05 17.62 14.31
C GLU A 687 -14.92 16.68 14.79
N ASN A 688 -14.43 15.78 13.93
CA ASN A 688 -13.48 14.72 14.32
C ASN A 688 -12.03 15.19 14.41
N ASP A 689 -11.63 16.19 13.61
CA ASP A 689 -10.27 16.72 13.60
C ASP A 689 -10.19 18.23 13.30
N PRO A 690 -10.80 19.09 14.15
CA PRO A 690 -10.84 20.53 13.92
C PRO A 690 -9.45 21.20 13.90
N TYR A 691 -8.42 20.53 14.42
CA TYR A 691 -7.03 21.02 14.48
C TYR A 691 -6.04 20.27 13.58
N LEU A 692 -6.53 19.39 12.69
CA LEU A 692 -5.74 18.65 11.70
C LEU A 692 -4.66 17.74 12.31
N GLN A 693 -4.84 17.29 13.55
CA GLN A 693 -3.90 16.44 14.28
C GLN A 693 -3.95 14.99 13.80
N VAL A 694 -5.15 14.46 13.54
CA VAL A 694 -5.36 13.11 13.02
C VAL A 694 -4.88 13.06 11.57
N LEU A 695 -5.32 13.98 10.72
CA LEU A 695 -4.88 14.07 9.32
C LEU A 695 -3.36 14.26 9.21
N SER A 696 -2.75 15.15 10.02
CA SER A 696 -1.29 15.35 10.01
C SER A 696 -0.52 14.09 10.42
N LYS A 697 -1.09 13.26 11.29
CA LYS A 697 -0.47 12.00 11.73
C LYS A 697 -0.66 10.92 10.67
N ASP A 698 -1.87 10.74 10.16
CA ASP A 698 -2.20 9.62 9.28
C ASP A 698 -1.61 9.80 7.87
N LEU A 699 -1.40 11.06 7.45
CA LEU A 699 -0.63 11.39 6.25
C LEU A 699 0.78 10.76 6.27
N SER A 700 1.38 10.55 7.46
CA SER A 700 2.71 9.91 7.59
C SER A 700 2.78 8.47 7.07
N TYR A 701 1.63 7.80 6.94
CA TYR A 701 1.54 6.42 6.47
C TYR A 701 1.19 6.32 4.97
N VAL A 702 0.95 7.44 4.28
CA VAL A 702 0.55 7.46 2.85
C VAL A 702 1.67 8.09 2.00
N PRO A 703 2.41 7.31 1.20
CA PRO A 703 3.45 7.85 0.32
C PRO A 703 2.86 8.80 -0.74
N MET A 704 3.49 9.97 -0.94
CA MET A 704 3.03 11.02 -1.85
C MET A 704 2.75 10.50 -3.28
N ARG A 705 3.61 9.61 -3.78
CA ARG A 705 3.45 8.98 -5.10
C ARG A 705 2.22 8.07 -5.18
N THR A 706 1.90 7.35 -4.11
CA THR A 706 0.68 6.52 -4.03
C THR A 706 -0.56 7.40 -4.08
N LEU A 707 -0.54 8.52 -3.37
CA LEU A 707 -1.65 9.48 -3.34
C LEU A 707 -1.85 10.19 -4.68
N LEU A 708 -0.80 10.65 -5.35
CA LEU A 708 -0.89 11.24 -6.70
C LEU A 708 -1.46 10.23 -7.72
N ASN A 709 -1.18 8.95 -7.55
CA ASN A 709 -1.72 7.88 -8.41
C ASN A 709 -3.17 7.50 -8.10
N SER A 710 -3.74 7.95 -6.97
CA SER A 710 -5.14 7.68 -6.59
C SER A 710 -6.12 8.79 -6.93
N LEU A 711 -5.66 9.93 -7.42
CA LEU A 711 -6.52 11.01 -7.90
C LEU A 711 -6.96 10.76 -9.34
N ASN A 712 -8.26 10.87 -9.61
CA ASN A 712 -8.85 10.68 -10.94
C ASN A 712 -9.26 12.02 -11.55
N GLU A 713 -9.11 12.18 -12.86
CA GLU A 713 -9.49 13.43 -13.53
C GLU A 713 -10.97 13.46 -13.92
N SER A 714 -11.73 14.37 -13.30
CA SER A 714 -13.14 14.64 -13.60
C SER A 714 -13.46 16.13 -13.51
N GLU A 715 -14.57 16.55 -14.12
CA GLU A 715 -15.07 17.91 -13.97
C GLU A 715 -15.44 18.17 -12.50
N LEU A 716 -14.99 19.30 -11.96
CA LEU A 716 -15.11 19.66 -10.56
C LEU A 716 -15.31 21.18 -10.43
N ILE A 717 -16.27 21.59 -9.61
CA ILE A 717 -16.38 22.98 -9.14
C ILE A 717 -15.44 23.13 -7.94
N LEU A 718 -14.29 23.74 -8.16
CA LEU A 718 -13.25 23.96 -7.16
C LEU A 718 -13.41 25.33 -6.50
N VAL A 719 -13.63 25.34 -5.18
CA VAL A 719 -13.79 26.54 -4.37
C VAL A 719 -12.77 26.53 -3.23
N ILE A 720 -11.81 27.45 -3.24
CA ILE A 720 -10.72 27.52 -2.25
C ILE A 720 -10.47 28.96 -1.77
N PRO A 721 -9.92 29.19 -0.57
CA PRO A 721 -9.64 30.54 -0.10
C PRO A 721 -8.42 31.15 -0.78
N ARG A 722 -8.45 32.47 -0.96
CA ARG A 722 -7.23 33.29 -1.13
C ARG A 722 -6.60 33.49 0.25
N PHE A 723 -5.31 33.18 0.41
CA PHE A 723 -4.62 33.27 1.70
C PHE A 723 -3.13 33.61 1.57
N SER A 724 -2.54 34.13 2.64
CA SER A 724 -1.09 34.32 2.79
C SER A 724 -0.63 33.82 4.15
N ILE A 725 0.45 33.05 4.19
CA ILE A 725 1.06 32.49 5.40
C ILE A 725 2.57 32.77 5.35
N GLU A 726 3.10 33.36 6.42
CA GLU A 726 4.53 33.51 6.67
C GLU A 726 4.89 32.69 7.93
N SER A 727 5.98 31.95 7.89
CA SER A 727 6.44 31.10 8.98
C SER A 727 7.96 31.25 9.17
N LYS A 728 8.37 31.40 10.43
CA LYS A 728 9.75 31.58 10.88
C LYS A 728 10.00 30.50 11.93
N LEU A 729 10.84 29.53 11.60
CA LEU A 729 10.94 28.28 12.34
C LEU A 729 12.39 28.06 12.77
N ASP A 730 12.63 27.88 14.07
CA ASP A 730 13.85 27.22 14.54
C ASP A 730 13.61 25.72 14.59
N LEU A 731 14.28 24.98 13.71
CA LEU A 731 14.14 23.54 13.59
C LEU A 731 14.87 22.78 14.71
N ARG A 732 15.59 23.45 15.62
CA ARG A 732 16.31 22.80 16.73
C ARG A 732 15.41 21.90 17.58
N SER A 733 14.27 22.41 18.04
CA SER A 733 13.34 21.64 18.89
C SER A 733 12.71 20.46 18.12
N PRO A 734 12.14 20.65 16.90
CA PRO A 734 11.70 19.55 16.04
C PRO A 734 12.75 18.46 15.79
N LEU A 735 13.96 18.85 15.38
CA LEU A 735 15.03 17.92 15.01
C LEU A 735 15.57 17.15 16.20
N THR A 736 15.62 17.76 17.39
CA THR A 736 15.93 17.05 18.64
C THR A 736 14.92 15.93 18.90
N ARG A 737 13.61 16.17 18.66
CA ARG A 737 12.56 15.14 18.76
C ARG A 737 12.55 14.13 17.61
N MET A 738 13.32 14.37 16.54
CA MET A 738 13.63 13.41 15.47
C MET A 738 14.93 12.62 15.73
N GLY A 739 15.58 12.81 16.88
CA GLY A 739 16.80 12.08 17.26
C GLY A 739 18.11 12.75 16.82
N VAL A 740 18.06 13.98 16.30
CA VAL A 740 19.25 14.78 15.97
C VAL A 740 19.63 15.62 17.19
N VAL A 741 20.54 15.10 18.02
CA VAL A 741 20.84 15.69 19.33
C VAL A 741 22.26 16.23 19.40
N ASP A 742 23.25 15.44 18.99
CA ASP A 742 24.67 15.73 19.18
C ASP A 742 25.03 17.14 18.67
N ILE A 743 24.57 17.52 17.47
CA ILE A 743 24.87 18.80 16.79
C ILE A 743 24.59 20.06 17.62
N PHE A 744 23.68 19.98 18.60
CA PHE A 744 23.27 21.10 19.45
C PHE A 744 24.03 21.13 20.80
N THR A 745 24.98 20.22 21.00
CA THR A 745 25.69 19.98 22.27
C THR A 745 27.21 20.01 22.08
N GLY A 746 27.96 20.00 23.19
CA GLY A 746 29.41 19.83 23.15
C GLY A 746 29.91 18.43 22.77
N ALA A 747 29.02 17.48 22.46
CA ALA A 747 29.38 16.14 21.95
C ALA A 747 29.46 16.09 20.42
N ALA A 748 29.14 17.17 19.71
CA ALA A 748 29.09 17.20 18.26
C ALA A 748 30.46 16.97 17.61
N ASN A 749 30.55 15.93 16.77
CA ASN A 749 31.74 15.70 15.95
C ASN A 749 31.62 16.45 14.61
N PHE A 750 32.07 17.71 14.61
CA PHE A 750 32.20 18.58 13.44
C PHE A 750 33.63 18.67 12.88
N THR A 751 34.45 17.63 13.10
CA THR A 751 35.86 17.62 12.68
C THR A 751 36.08 17.77 11.17
N GLY A 752 35.07 17.47 10.34
CA GLY A 752 35.08 17.75 8.90
C GLY A 752 34.85 19.23 8.56
N ILE A 753 34.06 19.95 9.36
CA ILE A 753 33.88 21.41 9.22
C ILE A 753 35.16 22.13 9.63
N GLY A 754 35.70 21.85 10.83
CA GLY A 754 36.90 22.52 11.34
C GLY A 754 37.35 21.96 12.69
N HIS A 755 38.59 22.28 13.09
CA HIS A 755 39.17 21.80 14.35
C HIS A 755 38.70 22.66 15.53
N ASN A 756 37.64 22.24 16.21
CA ASN A 756 37.17 22.80 17.48
C ASN A 756 36.30 21.76 18.22
N ASP A 757 36.83 21.22 19.31
CA ASP A 757 36.20 20.15 20.13
C ASP A 757 34.94 20.60 20.89
N HIS A 758 34.54 21.87 20.76
CA HIS A 758 33.36 22.47 21.40
C HIS A 758 32.41 23.12 20.39
N LEU A 759 32.64 22.91 19.09
CA LEU A 759 31.78 23.41 18.02
C LEU A 759 30.38 22.79 18.14
N ARG A 760 29.36 23.64 18.15
CA ARG A 760 27.94 23.26 18.16
C ARG A 760 27.14 24.24 17.30
N ILE A 761 25.98 23.80 16.85
CA ILE A 761 25.01 24.63 16.16
C ILE A 761 24.16 25.37 17.20
N GLY A 762 24.00 26.68 17.03
CA GLY A 762 23.09 27.47 17.86
C GLY A 762 21.63 27.14 17.55
N ASN A 763 21.24 27.37 16.29
CA ASN A 763 19.89 27.23 15.77
C ASN A 763 19.94 26.78 14.29
N ILE A 764 18.81 26.28 13.76
CA ILE A 764 18.65 26.02 12.31
C ILE A 764 17.38 26.74 11.88
N ILE A 765 17.54 27.91 11.26
CA ILE A 765 16.41 28.79 10.96
C ILE A 765 15.93 28.53 9.53
N GLN A 766 14.66 28.13 9.40
CA GLN A 766 13.96 28.03 8.13
C GLN A 766 12.85 29.08 8.06
N ASN A 767 12.76 29.77 6.94
CA ASN A 767 11.66 30.70 6.67
C ASN A 767 10.98 30.33 5.36
N ALA A 768 9.65 30.31 5.38
CA ALA A 768 8.81 30.10 4.22
C ALA A 768 7.66 31.10 4.24
N LYS A 769 7.33 31.66 3.07
CA LYS A 769 6.10 32.41 2.84
C LYS A 769 5.41 31.83 1.61
N ILE A 770 4.10 31.65 1.71
CA ILE A 770 3.22 31.27 0.61
C ILE A 770 2.06 32.25 0.54
N GLU A 771 1.66 32.66 -0.65
CA GLU A 771 0.54 33.57 -0.89
C GLU A 771 -0.20 33.10 -2.14
N VAL A 772 -1.45 32.69 -1.96
CA VAL A 772 -2.32 32.00 -2.92
C VAL A 772 -3.44 32.93 -3.35
N ASP A 773 -3.56 33.16 -4.66
CA ASP A 773 -4.57 33.99 -5.30
C ASP A 773 -5.12 33.36 -6.60
N GLU A 774 -5.96 34.11 -7.31
CA GLU A 774 -6.63 33.64 -8.52
C GLU A 774 -5.69 33.37 -9.70
N GLU A 775 -4.51 34.00 -9.74
CA GLU A 775 -3.51 33.78 -10.80
C GLU A 775 -2.57 32.63 -10.47
N GLY A 776 -2.25 32.42 -9.19
CA GLY A 776 -1.27 31.44 -8.77
C GLY A 776 -0.93 31.46 -7.29
N THR A 777 0.27 30.97 -6.99
CA THR A 777 1.03 31.41 -5.83
C THR A 777 1.93 32.57 -6.26
N ILE A 778 1.62 33.80 -5.84
CA ILE A 778 2.30 35.09 -6.14
C ILE A 778 2.30 35.50 -7.65
N ALA A 779 1.87 36.74 -7.94
CA ALA A 779 1.22 37.11 -9.22
C ALA A 779 2.07 37.75 -10.35
N ALA A 780 1.54 37.73 -11.58
CA ALA A 780 1.83 38.63 -12.71
C ALA A 780 0.86 38.35 -13.89
N ALA A 781 -0.02 39.31 -14.19
CA ALA A 781 -1.27 39.11 -14.93
C ALA A 781 -1.18 38.88 -16.45
N VAL A 782 -2.01 37.96 -16.97
CA VAL A 782 -2.65 38.00 -18.31
C VAL A 782 -4.03 37.32 -18.21
N THR A 783 -5.07 37.91 -18.83
CA THR A 783 -6.45 37.38 -18.85
C THR A 783 -6.68 36.32 -19.93
N GLN A 784 -7.44 35.27 -19.59
CA GLN A 784 -8.05 34.35 -20.58
C GLN A 784 -9.50 34.06 -20.18
N LEU A 785 -10.39 34.00 -21.18
CA LEU A 785 -11.84 33.79 -21.01
C LEU A 785 -12.17 32.30 -21.18
N ALA A 786 -12.90 31.73 -20.22
CA ALA A 786 -13.51 30.40 -20.33
C ALA A 786 -15.03 30.53 -20.51
N VAL A 787 -15.63 29.64 -21.31
CA VAL A 787 -17.08 29.61 -21.59
C VAL A 787 -17.71 28.45 -20.82
N ILE A 788 -18.72 28.74 -20.01
CA ILE A 788 -19.44 27.74 -19.20
C ILE A 788 -20.60 27.14 -20.04
N PRO A 789 -20.67 25.81 -20.24
CA PRO A 789 -21.84 25.16 -20.81
C PRO A 789 -22.98 25.03 -19.79
N LEU A 790 -24.20 25.43 -20.17
CA LEU A 790 -25.40 25.25 -19.34
C LEU A 790 -26.07 23.89 -19.61
N ILE A 791 -25.62 22.84 -18.93
CA ILE A 791 -26.36 21.58 -18.80
C ILE A 791 -26.36 21.18 -17.33
N ALA A 792 -27.53 20.80 -16.81
CA ALA A 792 -27.70 20.34 -15.43
C ALA A 792 -27.13 18.93 -15.22
N SER A 793 -25.80 18.83 -15.22
CA SER A 793 -25.05 17.73 -14.61
C SER A 793 -24.89 18.00 -13.11
N THR A 794 -24.91 16.96 -12.28
CA THR A 794 -24.53 17.08 -10.86
C THR A 794 -23.00 17.08 -10.74
N THR A 795 -22.35 18.11 -11.27
CA THR A 795 -20.89 18.27 -11.20
C THR A 795 -20.47 18.38 -9.73
N PRO A 796 -19.54 17.53 -9.25
CA PRO A 796 -19.12 17.55 -7.85
C PRO A 796 -18.48 18.89 -7.48
N THR A 797 -18.61 19.28 -6.21
CA THR A 797 -18.05 20.54 -5.69
C THR A 797 -17.04 20.23 -4.57
N PHE A 798 -15.82 20.77 -4.69
CA PHE A 798 -14.81 20.73 -3.63
C PHE A 798 -14.73 22.12 -3.00
N VAL A 799 -15.14 22.25 -1.73
CA VAL A 799 -15.19 23.53 -1.02
C VAL A 799 -14.25 23.50 0.19
N ALA A 800 -13.10 24.17 0.10
CA ALA A 800 -12.13 24.28 1.19
C ALA A 800 -12.50 25.41 2.18
N ASN A 801 -13.71 25.32 2.77
CA ASN A 801 -14.28 26.30 3.70
C ASN A 801 -14.04 25.98 5.19
N ARG A 802 -13.05 25.15 5.51
CA ARG A 802 -12.68 24.70 6.86
C ARG A 802 -11.18 24.39 6.90
N PRO A 803 -10.57 24.11 8.06
CA PRO A 803 -9.14 23.81 8.12
C PRO A 803 -8.72 22.70 7.15
N PHE A 804 -7.58 22.89 6.48
CA PHE A 804 -7.01 21.90 5.55
C PHE A 804 -5.49 21.90 5.60
N ILE A 805 -4.89 20.77 5.22
CA ILE A 805 -3.46 20.66 4.91
C ILE A 805 -3.26 20.93 3.41
N PHE A 806 -2.16 21.56 3.03
CA PHE A 806 -1.77 21.73 1.64
C PHE A 806 -0.30 21.34 1.43
N ALA A 807 0.04 20.92 0.21
CA ALA A 807 1.41 20.64 -0.20
C ALA A 807 1.67 21.18 -1.61
N ILE A 808 2.88 21.67 -1.88
CA ILE A 808 3.38 21.92 -3.24
C ILE A 808 4.39 20.82 -3.55
N VAL A 809 4.14 20.10 -4.64
CA VAL A 809 4.94 18.93 -5.02
C VAL A 809 5.51 19.09 -6.43
N ASP A 810 6.73 18.59 -6.62
CA ASP A 810 7.28 18.34 -7.96
C ASP A 810 6.82 16.95 -8.44
N LEU A 811 5.95 16.90 -9.45
CA LEU A 811 5.39 15.66 -10.00
C LEU A 811 6.47 14.76 -10.61
N ALA A 812 7.58 15.34 -11.11
CA ALA A 812 8.64 14.57 -11.75
C ALA A 812 9.44 13.73 -10.73
N THR A 813 9.66 14.25 -9.53
CA THR A 813 10.41 13.57 -8.46
C THR A 813 9.51 12.99 -7.36
N SER A 814 8.28 13.47 -7.22
CA SER A 814 7.39 13.31 -6.05
C SER A 814 7.85 14.04 -4.78
N GLU A 815 8.83 14.94 -4.87
CA GLU A 815 9.37 15.66 -3.71
C GLU A 815 8.45 16.81 -3.25
N THR A 816 8.35 16.97 -1.93
CA THR A 816 7.46 17.96 -1.28
C THR A 816 8.19 19.28 -1.03
N LEU A 817 8.10 20.20 -1.99
CA LEU A 817 8.76 21.50 -1.96
C LEU A 817 8.26 22.36 -0.80
N PHE A 818 6.95 22.38 -0.57
CA PHE A 818 6.31 23.05 0.57
C PHE A 818 5.20 22.17 1.15
N VAL A 819 4.99 22.27 2.46
CA VAL A 819 3.82 21.69 3.13
C VAL A 819 3.37 22.62 4.25
N GLY A 820 2.07 22.66 4.52
CA GLY A 820 1.51 23.57 5.51
C GLY A 820 0.05 23.26 5.83
N ARG A 821 -0.52 24.05 6.74
CA ARG A 821 -1.94 24.00 7.09
C ARG A 821 -2.52 25.40 7.15
N TYR A 822 -3.76 25.52 6.70
CA TYR A 822 -4.54 26.75 6.80
C TYR A 822 -5.70 26.54 7.78
N MET A 823 -5.69 27.29 8.87
CA MET A 823 -6.68 27.26 9.96
C MET A 823 -7.70 28.41 9.86
N GLY A 824 -7.49 29.38 8.97
CA GLY A 824 -8.36 30.53 8.74
C GLY A 824 -7.64 31.88 8.72
N PRO A 825 -8.37 32.99 8.49
CA PRO A 825 -7.78 34.31 8.26
C PRO A 825 -7.15 34.94 9.51
N ALA A 826 -7.67 34.63 10.70
CA ALA A 826 -7.28 35.21 11.99
C ALA A 826 -6.41 34.27 12.85
N ALA A 827 -5.76 33.29 12.23
CA ALA A 827 -4.92 32.28 12.88
C ALA A 827 -3.42 32.48 12.57
N SER A 828 -2.98 33.74 12.46
CA SER A 828 -1.56 34.08 12.28
C SER A 828 -0.72 33.74 13.51
N ASN A 829 0.49 33.22 13.29
CA ASN A 829 1.42 32.76 14.33
C ASN A 829 1.75 33.88 15.33
N SER A 830 1.07 33.89 16.49
CA SER A 830 1.18 34.93 17.53
C SER A 830 2.00 34.48 18.74
N ARG A 831 3.04 33.66 18.53
CA ARG A 831 4.13 33.48 19.48
C ARG A 831 5.49 33.51 18.78
N SER A 832 6.15 34.66 18.88
CA SER A 832 7.61 34.71 18.80
C SER A 832 8.19 34.14 20.10
N VAL A 833 9.00 33.09 19.97
CA VAL A 833 9.91 32.60 21.02
C VAL A 833 11.34 32.89 20.57
#